data_AF-A0A1W1HGF8-F1
#
_entry.id   AF-A0A1W1HGF8-F1
#
_cell.length_a   1.000
_cell.length_b   1.000
_cell.length_c   1.000
_cell.angle_alpha   90.00
_cell.angle_beta   90.00
_cell.angle_gamma   90.00
#
_symmetry.space_group_name_H-M   'P 1'
#
loop_
_entity.id
_entity.type
_entity.pdbx_description
1 polymer ?
#
loop_
_entity_poly.entity_id
_entity_poly.type
_entity_poly.pdbx_seq_one_letter_code
_entity_poly.pdbx_strand_id
1 'polypeptide(L)'
;MQQKRDKLADHLLSRYHYNSRKLRILLEKNLISRAQFSNIKSTLDKELKNKKQTELEPLLESVFSSPIPEKLYQILNKELFKYHQIIIKLAQQFSKNLTLQQLNLLKKDKHFIRQSTLLLQKTFSEILKNLTNEYLEGVQNNIDDKLIESGFIKGAHLEFLHNSALHLEIKVQDRKFGKIAVSNNFTTQEIVNNALDEQTKRYRKTKQNHIIGDILVEKNQITPEVRDEILIIQNRVLEEDWEETLKNAGQSSIEEKEKNAMFGALVIKEKLMDEKKVIEALKVQAKEESIYLKRQGNKDIFPVSSVNALNAHQQGENLPADNKPRWIGDILVQDFGLSDKDRKRIVKKQMAYRIERINLKLGLNISDAHSELFNEMEKYFSITYSNDRIEAWIKLTRPLPESMTKENIIIWLYHKKITYGRIPDIVDDLISKRVKPGKKVLLAKGDFPVPPDAVAQFHFPLQDHNISENLKANNKPPLNGVIPTLVQRGTNLVTIHTRRGKSGINVNRCFVPPPLKTPQSITPGKNVVKKQNNVLMASCDGSPILSPQNILSINPDVSIKGDVTVENSPVIFDCNFEIDGTVETGVEVQCRSLKTNTLKGKAINSEEVIVMHEAINAEIISKGTITLSSVEKSLIIGEKNITVQLNTPKKPSDFNRIYDTEINGGDTVKINDAKIIGSVIRAKKRIILKNVIVGNRCSFIAGDSVEATASKKTLESLNNKINKIDAKIKLLQKSSQALFAKIEKKDIAAIDEEIKICSRQLRTKADLDRLAKLRVTKRKKEREYEINIDEYGTIFMKNSAIIKAHQEKKNTLEADRNEIKKQITDYYSSDHESPEIDARRTLMPAGTVLQFRFCRQVLDSDCEGVIFREGINHKTRQYEIKRHKW
;
A
#
# COMPACT_ATOMS: atom_id res chain seq x y z
N MET A 1 -25.95 -11.05 -40.29
CA MET A 1 -27.14 -10.59 -39.55
C MET A 1 -27.69 -11.65 -38.60
N GLN A 2 -27.97 -12.88 -39.05
CA GLN A 2 -28.45 -14.00 -38.21
C GLN A 2 -27.52 -14.33 -37.03
N GLN A 3 -26.21 -14.54 -37.28
CA GLN A 3 -25.21 -14.80 -36.22
C GLN A 3 -25.07 -13.69 -35.16
N LYS A 4 -25.35 -12.42 -35.51
CA LYS A 4 -25.34 -11.30 -34.55
C LYS A 4 -26.60 -11.32 -33.68
N ARG A 5 -27.75 -11.73 -34.24
CA ARG A 5 -29.00 -11.91 -33.48
C ARG A 5 -28.92 -13.11 -32.52
N ASP A 6 -28.30 -14.21 -32.94
CA ASP A 6 -28.15 -15.41 -32.11
C ASP A 6 -27.20 -15.17 -30.92
N LYS A 7 -26.08 -14.44 -31.14
CA LYS A 7 -25.16 -14.06 -30.05
C LYS A 7 -25.80 -13.13 -29.01
N LEU A 8 -26.65 -12.21 -29.45
CA LEU A 8 -27.38 -11.30 -28.54
C LEU A 8 -28.40 -12.07 -27.69
N ALA A 9 -29.09 -13.05 -28.27
CA ALA A 9 -30.04 -13.90 -27.56
C ALA A 9 -29.34 -14.80 -26.51
N ASP A 10 -28.19 -15.39 -26.87
CA ASP A 10 -27.40 -16.23 -25.96
C ASP A 10 -26.87 -15.43 -24.74
N HIS A 11 -26.44 -14.19 -24.94
CA HIS A 11 -25.96 -13.31 -23.87
C HIS A 11 -27.10 -12.84 -22.93
N LEU A 12 -28.30 -12.60 -23.47
CA LEU A 12 -29.48 -12.26 -22.66
C LEU A 12 -29.91 -13.44 -21.77
N LEU A 13 -29.90 -14.66 -22.34
CA LEU A 13 -30.26 -15.88 -21.62
C LEU A 13 -29.24 -16.22 -20.53
N SER A 14 -27.95 -16.08 -20.84
CA SER A 14 -26.82 -16.21 -19.90
C SER A 14 -26.99 -15.28 -18.68
N ARG A 15 -27.23 -13.98 -18.92
CA ARG A 15 -27.43 -13.00 -17.85
C ARG A 15 -28.65 -13.31 -16.99
N TYR A 16 -29.75 -13.75 -17.61
CA TYR A 16 -30.96 -14.15 -16.90
C TYR A 16 -30.73 -15.35 -15.97
N HIS A 17 -30.03 -16.39 -16.42
CA HIS A 17 -29.71 -17.56 -15.59
C HIS A 17 -28.79 -17.21 -14.43
N TYR A 18 -27.78 -16.39 -14.68
CA TYR A 18 -26.88 -15.88 -13.65
C TYR A 18 -27.62 -15.09 -12.56
N ASN A 19 -28.46 -14.14 -12.97
CA ASN A 19 -29.29 -13.34 -12.06
C ASN A 19 -30.31 -14.20 -11.30
N SER A 20 -30.96 -15.14 -11.98
CA SER A 20 -31.89 -16.08 -11.36
C SER A 20 -31.23 -16.96 -10.31
N ARG A 21 -29.97 -17.38 -10.53
CA ARG A 21 -29.22 -18.16 -9.53
C ARG A 21 -28.80 -17.30 -8.34
N LYS A 22 -28.31 -16.08 -8.57
CA LYS A 22 -28.02 -15.12 -7.50
C LYS A 22 -29.26 -14.93 -6.61
N LEU A 23 -30.41 -14.64 -7.23
CA LEU A 23 -31.68 -14.45 -6.53
C LEU A 23 -32.11 -15.69 -5.72
N ARG A 24 -31.91 -16.90 -6.28
CA ARG A 24 -32.22 -18.16 -5.59
C ARG A 24 -31.29 -18.44 -4.40
N ILE A 25 -29.99 -18.14 -4.52
CA ILE A 25 -29.04 -18.26 -3.40
C ILE A 25 -29.43 -17.30 -2.27
N LEU A 26 -29.87 -16.09 -2.59
CA LEU A 26 -30.37 -15.13 -1.59
C LEU A 26 -31.60 -15.68 -0.85
N LEU A 27 -32.53 -16.32 -1.57
CA LEU A 27 -33.69 -16.99 -0.95
C LEU A 27 -33.28 -18.18 -0.07
N GLU A 28 -32.42 -19.07 -0.56
CA GLU A 28 -31.95 -20.27 0.17
C GLU A 28 -31.17 -19.95 1.46
N LYS A 29 -30.57 -18.76 1.53
CA LYS A 29 -29.85 -18.26 2.71
C LYS A 29 -30.71 -17.37 3.61
N ASN A 30 -32.03 -17.29 3.37
CA ASN A 30 -32.99 -16.47 4.09
C ASN A 30 -32.62 -14.96 4.08
N LEU A 31 -32.06 -14.47 2.98
CA LEU A 31 -31.62 -13.08 2.82
C LEU A 31 -32.67 -12.20 2.15
N ILE A 32 -33.63 -12.80 1.43
CA ILE A 32 -34.82 -12.17 0.86
C ILE A 32 -36.05 -13.03 1.15
N SER A 33 -37.21 -12.40 1.29
CA SER A 33 -38.51 -13.09 1.46
C SER A 33 -39.04 -13.66 0.14
N ARG A 34 -40.02 -14.58 0.20
CA ARG A 34 -40.71 -15.08 -1.00
C ARG A 34 -41.45 -13.99 -1.78
N ALA A 35 -42.01 -13.00 -1.10
CA ALA A 35 -42.68 -11.88 -1.75
C ALA A 35 -41.69 -11.04 -2.58
N GLN A 36 -40.53 -10.74 -2.01
CA GLN A 36 -39.44 -10.04 -2.69
C GLN A 36 -38.86 -10.87 -3.85
N PHE A 37 -38.65 -12.17 -3.63
CA PHE A 37 -38.20 -13.10 -4.67
C PHE A 37 -39.19 -13.16 -5.85
N SER A 38 -40.48 -13.32 -5.57
CA SER A 38 -41.53 -13.39 -6.60
C SER A 38 -41.66 -12.09 -7.37
N ASN A 39 -41.55 -10.95 -6.68
CA ASN A 39 -41.61 -9.63 -7.32
C ASN A 39 -40.42 -9.44 -8.28
N ILE A 40 -39.18 -9.61 -7.79
CA ILE A 40 -37.95 -9.48 -8.60
C ILE A 40 -37.96 -10.48 -9.76
N LYS A 41 -38.34 -11.74 -9.50
CA LYS A 41 -38.41 -12.79 -10.53
C LYS A 41 -39.43 -12.45 -11.61
N SER A 42 -40.61 -11.94 -11.24
CA SER A 42 -41.63 -11.52 -12.22
C SER A 42 -41.14 -10.38 -13.11
N THR A 43 -40.32 -9.47 -12.57
CA THR A 43 -39.69 -8.39 -13.32
C THR A 43 -38.64 -8.94 -14.30
N LEU A 44 -37.75 -9.82 -13.84
CA LEU A 44 -36.76 -10.50 -14.69
C LEU A 44 -37.43 -11.30 -15.83
N ASP A 45 -38.53 -12.00 -15.53
CA ASP A 45 -39.30 -12.78 -16.52
C ASP A 45 -39.98 -11.88 -17.57
N LYS A 46 -40.51 -10.72 -17.17
CA LYS A 46 -41.08 -9.72 -18.09
C LYS A 46 -40.01 -9.09 -18.96
N GLU A 47 -38.83 -8.81 -18.41
CA GLU A 47 -37.73 -8.19 -19.13
C GLU A 47 -37.06 -9.13 -20.13
N LEU A 48 -36.95 -10.42 -19.80
CA LEU A 48 -36.52 -11.46 -20.74
C LEU A 48 -37.47 -11.57 -21.94
N LYS A 49 -38.80 -11.54 -21.71
CA LYS A 49 -39.81 -11.51 -22.78
C LYS A 49 -39.69 -10.27 -23.67
N ASN A 50 -39.31 -9.13 -23.08
CA ASN A 50 -39.10 -7.86 -23.77
C ASN A 50 -37.69 -7.70 -24.38
N LYS A 51 -36.83 -8.74 -24.34
CA LYS A 51 -35.44 -8.74 -24.84
C LYS A 51 -34.58 -7.60 -24.26
N LYS A 52 -34.82 -7.21 -23.01
CA LYS A 52 -34.02 -6.21 -22.28
C LYS A 52 -32.98 -6.89 -21.38
N GLN A 53 -31.82 -6.27 -21.24
CA GLN A 53 -30.77 -6.70 -20.31
C GLN A 53 -30.90 -5.92 -19.01
N THR A 54 -31.07 -6.62 -17.90
CA THR A 54 -31.23 -5.99 -16.59
C THR A 54 -30.17 -6.48 -15.62
N GLU A 55 -29.61 -5.55 -14.86
CA GLU A 55 -28.70 -5.86 -13.76
C GLU A 55 -29.52 -6.18 -12.50
N LEU A 56 -29.05 -7.15 -11.72
CA LEU A 56 -29.78 -7.58 -10.54
C LEU A 56 -29.54 -6.63 -9.36
N GLU A 57 -28.38 -5.99 -9.35
CA GLU A 57 -27.88 -5.12 -8.29
C GLU A 57 -28.83 -3.92 -8.03
N PRO A 58 -29.31 -3.15 -9.03
CA PRO A 58 -30.28 -2.08 -8.81
C PRO A 58 -31.64 -2.57 -8.29
N LEU A 59 -32.07 -3.76 -8.73
CA LEU A 59 -33.31 -4.38 -8.26
C LEU A 59 -33.20 -4.82 -6.79
N LEU A 60 -32.02 -5.28 -6.37
CA LEU A 60 -31.75 -5.64 -4.97
C LEU A 60 -31.58 -4.41 -4.08
N GLU A 61 -30.94 -3.34 -4.56
CA GLU A 61 -30.80 -2.07 -3.84
C GLU A 61 -32.15 -1.45 -3.50
N SER A 62 -33.13 -1.57 -4.41
CA SER A 62 -34.51 -1.14 -4.14
C SER A 62 -35.18 -1.91 -2.99
N VAL A 63 -34.74 -3.14 -2.71
CA VAL A 63 -35.31 -4.02 -1.68
C VAL A 63 -34.62 -3.88 -0.33
N PHE A 64 -33.31 -3.59 -0.32
CA PHE A 64 -32.52 -3.44 0.91
C PHE A 64 -32.42 -2.00 1.42
N SER A 65 -32.95 -1.01 0.68
CA SER A 65 -32.94 0.43 1.03
C SER A 65 -31.55 0.99 1.38
N SER A 66 -30.48 0.29 0.97
CA SER A 66 -29.07 0.53 1.30
C SER A 66 -28.17 -0.36 0.42
N PRO A 67 -26.89 -0.01 0.22
CA PRO A 67 -25.95 -0.89 -0.48
C PRO A 67 -25.78 -2.23 0.25
N ILE A 68 -25.69 -3.31 -0.54
CA ILE A 68 -25.69 -4.70 -0.05
C ILE A 68 -24.55 -4.91 0.99
N PRO A 69 -24.85 -5.32 2.23
CA PRO A 69 -23.84 -5.61 3.25
C PRO A 69 -22.72 -6.56 2.80
N GLU A 70 -21.47 -6.23 3.11
CA GLU A 70 -20.25 -6.97 2.67
C GLU A 70 -20.27 -8.47 3.06
N LYS A 71 -20.84 -8.79 4.21
CA LYS A 71 -21.01 -10.17 4.70
C LYS A 71 -21.93 -11.01 3.79
N LEU A 72 -22.92 -10.37 3.13
CA LEU A 72 -23.79 -11.03 2.15
C LEU A 72 -23.04 -11.32 0.86
N TYR A 73 -22.18 -10.39 0.43
CA TYR A 73 -21.35 -10.57 -0.76
C TYR A 73 -20.40 -11.77 -0.61
N GLN A 74 -19.82 -11.97 0.58
CA GLN A 74 -18.97 -13.12 0.88
C GLN A 74 -19.74 -14.45 0.83
N ILE A 75 -20.97 -14.51 1.36
CA ILE A 75 -21.82 -15.70 1.33
C ILE A 75 -22.23 -16.02 -0.12
N LEU A 76 -22.65 -14.99 -0.86
CA LEU A 76 -23.05 -15.10 -2.26
C LEU A 76 -21.89 -15.59 -3.13
N ASN A 77 -20.69 -15.02 -2.97
CA ASN A 77 -19.48 -15.45 -3.69
C ASN A 77 -19.15 -16.92 -3.44
N LYS A 78 -19.22 -17.37 -2.18
CA LYS A 78 -18.90 -18.76 -1.81
C LYS A 78 -19.85 -19.76 -2.45
N GLU A 79 -21.16 -19.47 -2.48
CA GLU A 79 -22.15 -20.39 -3.05
C GLU A 79 -22.18 -20.32 -4.59
N LEU A 80 -21.98 -19.14 -5.18
CA LEU A 80 -21.79 -18.99 -6.63
C LEU A 80 -20.57 -19.77 -7.13
N PHE A 81 -19.46 -19.74 -6.38
CA PHE A 81 -18.26 -20.49 -6.73
C PHE A 81 -18.50 -22.01 -6.80
N LYS A 82 -19.17 -22.59 -5.79
CA LYS A 82 -19.54 -24.02 -5.81
C LYS A 82 -20.43 -24.36 -7.01
N TYR A 83 -21.38 -23.48 -7.31
CA TYR A 83 -22.27 -23.65 -8.45
C TYR A 83 -21.50 -23.61 -9.77
N HIS A 84 -20.60 -22.63 -9.96
CA HIS A 84 -19.75 -22.54 -11.14
C HIS A 84 -18.87 -23.78 -11.34
N GLN A 85 -18.34 -24.37 -10.27
CA GLN A 85 -17.58 -25.63 -10.34
C GLN A 85 -18.43 -26.81 -10.84
N ILE A 86 -19.71 -26.88 -10.44
CA ILE A 86 -20.64 -27.92 -10.92
C ILE A 86 -20.94 -27.69 -12.40
N ILE A 87 -21.23 -26.45 -12.79
CA ILE A 87 -21.51 -26.08 -14.18
C ILE A 87 -20.30 -26.38 -15.07
N ILE A 88 -19.08 -26.04 -14.68
CA ILE A 88 -17.86 -26.36 -15.43
C ILE A 88 -17.68 -27.87 -15.61
N LYS A 89 -17.93 -28.68 -14.57
CA LYS A 89 -17.80 -30.15 -14.67
C LYS A 89 -18.84 -30.74 -15.63
N LEU A 90 -20.08 -30.25 -15.55
CA LEU A 90 -21.14 -30.67 -16.46
C LEU A 90 -20.86 -30.22 -17.90
N ALA A 91 -20.40 -28.98 -18.07
CA ALA A 91 -19.97 -28.41 -19.33
C ALA A 91 -18.84 -29.24 -19.96
N GLN A 92 -17.80 -29.56 -19.20
CA GLN A 92 -16.70 -30.40 -19.63
C GLN A 92 -17.17 -31.80 -20.04
N GLN A 93 -18.03 -32.43 -19.24
CA GLN A 93 -18.57 -33.75 -19.56
C GLN A 93 -19.48 -33.73 -20.80
N PHE A 94 -20.31 -32.69 -20.93
CA PHE A 94 -21.18 -32.49 -22.08
C PHE A 94 -20.37 -32.25 -23.36
N SER A 95 -19.41 -31.33 -23.34
CA SER A 95 -18.54 -31.04 -24.48
C SER A 95 -17.69 -32.26 -24.85
N LYS A 96 -17.18 -33.02 -23.87
CA LYS A 96 -16.46 -34.28 -24.14
C LYS A 96 -17.35 -35.29 -24.86
N ASN A 97 -18.58 -35.49 -24.39
CA ASN A 97 -19.52 -36.42 -25.02
C ASN A 97 -19.92 -35.97 -26.43
N LEU A 98 -20.16 -34.67 -26.63
CA LEU A 98 -20.49 -34.10 -27.93
C LEU A 98 -19.32 -34.24 -28.92
N THR A 99 -18.10 -33.92 -28.50
CA THR A 99 -16.89 -34.10 -29.32
C THR A 99 -16.64 -35.56 -29.64
N LEU A 100 -16.82 -36.48 -28.69
CA LEU A 100 -16.70 -37.92 -28.95
C LEU A 100 -17.74 -38.41 -29.97
N GLN A 101 -19.00 -37.96 -29.86
CA GLN A 101 -20.04 -38.30 -30.83
C GLN A 101 -19.71 -37.77 -32.22
N GLN A 102 -19.30 -36.50 -32.34
CA GLN A 102 -18.91 -35.89 -33.62
C GLN A 102 -17.71 -36.60 -34.26
N LEU A 103 -16.68 -36.93 -33.48
CA LEU A 103 -15.48 -37.58 -34.00
C LEU A 103 -15.72 -39.06 -34.37
N ASN A 104 -16.61 -39.75 -33.66
CA ASN A 104 -17.05 -41.10 -34.02
C ASN A 104 -17.88 -41.10 -35.31
N LEU A 105 -18.76 -40.11 -35.51
CA LEU A 105 -19.51 -39.93 -36.76
C LEU A 105 -18.59 -39.64 -37.96
N LEU A 106 -17.47 -38.93 -37.73
CA LEU A 106 -16.47 -38.60 -38.74
C LEU A 106 -15.41 -39.70 -38.96
N LYS A 107 -15.54 -40.88 -38.32
CA LYS A 107 -14.60 -42.01 -38.40
C LYS A 107 -13.11 -41.61 -38.23
N LYS A 108 -12.81 -40.68 -37.32
CA LYS A 108 -11.45 -40.19 -37.07
C LYS A 108 -10.63 -41.15 -36.21
N ASP A 109 -9.31 -41.19 -36.43
CA ASP A 109 -8.39 -42.08 -35.70
C ASP A 109 -8.37 -41.82 -34.19
N LYS A 110 -8.13 -42.89 -33.40
CA LYS A 110 -8.02 -42.82 -31.93
C LYS A 110 -7.02 -41.78 -31.43
N HIS A 111 -5.96 -41.52 -32.20
CA HIS A 111 -4.95 -40.51 -31.88
C HIS A 111 -5.52 -39.08 -31.94
N PHE A 112 -6.34 -38.78 -32.96
CA PHE A 112 -6.99 -37.48 -33.12
C PHE A 112 -8.03 -37.24 -32.02
N ILE A 113 -8.81 -38.27 -31.67
CA ILE A 113 -9.77 -38.22 -30.55
C ILE A 113 -9.06 -37.91 -29.24
N ARG A 114 -7.90 -38.54 -29.00
CA ARG A 114 -7.09 -38.30 -27.79
C ARG A 114 -6.55 -36.86 -27.73
N GLN A 115 -6.05 -36.33 -28.85
CA GLN A 115 -5.56 -34.95 -28.92
C GLN A 115 -6.68 -33.92 -28.72
N SER A 116 -7.84 -34.07 -29.37
CA SER A 116 -8.98 -33.15 -29.19
C SER A 116 -9.54 -33.20 -27.76
N THR A 117 -9.57 -34.38 -27.13
CA THR A 117 -10.00 -34.52 -25.73
C THR A 117 -9.01 -33.87 -24.77
N LEU A 118 -7.70 -33.94 -25.06
CA LEU A 118 -6.65 -33.33 -24.24
C LEU A 118 -6.66 -31.80 -24.37
N LEU A 119 -6.93 -31.27 -25.56
CA LEU A 119 -7.14 -29.84 -25.79
C LEU A 119 -8.37 -29.32 -25.03
N LEU A 120 -9.48 -30.04 -25.11
CA LEU A 120 -10.70 -29.74 -24.35
C LEU A 120 -10.42 -29.75 -22.84
N GLN A 121 -9.68 -30.73 -22.34
CA GLN A 121 -9.33 -30.82 -20.92
C GLN A 121 -8.42 -29.65 -20.50
N LYS A 122 -7.51 -29.22 -21.36
CA LYS A 122 -6.64 -28.06 -21.12
C LYS A 122 -7.44 -26.76 -21.06
N THR A 123 -8.35 -26.51 -22.00
CA THR A 123 -9.16 -25.28 -22.02
C THR A 123 -10.07 -25.17 -20.79
N PHE A 124 -10.76 -26.24 -20.40
CA PHE A 124 -11.57 -26.24 -19.17
C PHE A 124 -10.73 -26.11 -17.90
N SER A 125 -9.48 -26.60 -17.89
CA SER A 125 -8.56 -26.41 -16.76
C SER A 125 -8.10 -24.95 -16.61
N GLU A 126 -7.90 -24.24 -17.73
CA GLU A 126 -7.59 -22.81 -17.76
C GLU A 126 -8.79 -21.97 -17.30
N ILE A 127 -10.01 -22.31 -17.76
CA ILE A 127 -11.26 -21.67 -17.29
C ILE A 127 -11.42 -21.84 -15.76
N LEU A 128 -11.18 -23.05 -15.24
CA LEU A 128 -11.25 -23.32 -13.80
C LEU A 128 -10.18 -22.53 -13.01
N LYS A 129 -8.96 -22.41 -13.55
CA LYS A 129 -7.87 -21.65 -12.94
C LYS A 129 -8.21 -20.16 -12.87
N ASN A 130 -8.71 -19.59 -13.96
CA ASN A 130 -9.13 -18.18 -14.02
C ASN A 130 -10.29 -17.90 -13.06
N LEU A 131 -11.28 -18.79 -13.00
CA LEU A 131 -12.41 -18.67 -12.07
C LEU A 131 -11.95 -18.75 -10.60
N THR A 132 -10.96 -19.59 -10.32
CA THR A 132 -10.38 -19.71 -8.97
C THR A 132 -9.63 -18.44 -8.57
N ASN A 133 -8.89 -17.82 -9.50
CA ASN A 133 -8.21 -16.56 -9.24
C ASN A 133 -9.21 -15.42 -9.00
N GLU A 134 -10.27 -15.33 -9.80
CA GLU A 134 -11.31 -14.30 -9.66
C GLU A 134 -12.09 -14.43 -8.36
N TYR A 135 -12.36 -15.66 -7.91
CA TYR A 135 -12.94 -15.90 -6.60
C TYR A 135 -12.02 -15.43 -5.46
N LEU A 136 -10.69 -15.56 -5.61
CA LEU A 136 -9.70 -15.08 -4.63
C LEU A 136 -9.58 -13.55 -4.63
N GLU A 137 -9.82 -12.91 -5.77
CA GLU A 137 -9.84 -11.45 -5.95
C GLU A 137 -11.20 -10.82 -5.57
N GLY A 138 -12.23 -11.65 -5.33
CA GLY A 138 -13.57 -11.19 -4.96
C GLY A 138 -14.41 -10.69 -6.13
N VAL A 139 -13.99 -10.93 -7.38
CA VAL A 139 -14.69 -10.48 -8.59
C VAL A 139 -15.80 -11.47 -8.97
N GLN A 140 -17.03 -10.97 -9.10
CA GLN A 140 -18.16 -11.76 -9.56
C GLN A 140 -18.26 -11.73 -11.08
N ASN A 141 -17.92 -12.84 -11.73
CA ASN A 141 -18.08 -13.01 -13.17
C ASN A 141 -19.17 -14.03 -13.50
N ASN A 142 -19.81 -13.80 -14.64
CA ASN A 142 -20.78 -14.72 -15.21
C ASN A 142 -20.05 -15.89 -15.87
N ILE A 143 -20.25 -17.10 -15.34
CA ILE A 143 -19.62 -18.31 -15.90
C ILE A 143 -20.19 -18.67 -17.27
N ASP A 144 -21.43 -18.30 -17.53
CA ASP A 144 -22.15 -18.69 -18.73
C ASP A 144 -21.57 -17.94 -19.95
N ASP A 145 -21.23 -16.65 -19.79
CA ASP A 145 -20.55 -15.85 -20.81
C ASP A 145 -19.18 -16.44 -21.18
N LYS A 146 -18.41 -16.87 -20.17
CA LYS A 146 -17.11 -17.52 -20.39
C LYS A 146 -17.20 -18.87 -21.10
N LEU A 147 -18.25 -19.63 -20.80
CA LEU A 147 -18.50 -20.91 -21.47
C LEU A 147 -18.96 -20.71 -22.92
N ILE A 148 -19.73 -19.66 -23.20
CA ILE A 148 -20.09 -19.27 -24.57
C ILE A 148 -18.86 -18.77 -25.34
N GLU A 149 -18.03 -17.92 -24.74
CA GLU A 149 -16.79 -17.40 -25.33
C GLU A 149 -15.79 -18.50 -25.68
N SER A 150 -15.77 -19.59 -24.90
CA SER A 150 -14.94 -20.76 -25.18
C SER A 150 -15.32 -21.48 -26.49
N GLY A 151 -16.51 -21.21 -27.05
CA GLY A 151 -17.00 -21.78 -28.30
C GLY A 151 -17.46 -23.23 -28.22
N PHE A 152 -17.27 -23.91 -27.08
CA PHE A 152 -17.66 -25.32 -26.88
C PHE A 152 -19.13 -25.50 -26.48
N ILE A 153 -19.81 -24.42 -26.08
CA ILE A 153 -21.17 -24.43 -25.54
C ILE A 153 -21.97 -23.28 -26.18
N LYS A 154 -23.20 -23.56 -26.62
CA LYS A 154 -24.15 -22.58 -27.18
C LYS A 154 -25.18 -22.22 -26.12
N GLY A 155 -25.88 -21.08 -26.24
CA GLY A 155 -26.88 -20.66 -25.26
C GLY A 155 -27.97 -21.72 -24.98
N ALA A 156 -28.44 -22.42 -26.02
CA ALA A 156 -29.40 -23.53 -25.88
C ALA A 156 -28.90 -24.70 -25.02
N HIS A 157 -27.58 -24.89 -24.87
CA HIS A 157 -26.99 -25.92 -24.02
C HIS A 157 -26.84 -25.48 -22.56
N LEU A 158 -26.85 -24.17 -22.27
CA LEU A 158 -26.75 -23.65 -20.90
C LEU A 158 -27.98 -24.01 -20.07
N GLU A 159 -29.17 -23.88 -20.65
CA GLU A 159 -30.42 -24.24 -19.99
C GLU A 159 -30.41 -25.71 -19.54
N PHE A 160 -29.90 -26.61 -20.40
CA PHE A 160 -29.72 -28.02 -20.06
C PHE A 160 -28.72 -28.22 -18.91
N LEU A 161 -27.62 -27.47 -18.88
CA LEU A 161 -26.59 -27.56 -17.84
C LEU A 161 -27.12 -27.07 -16.49
N HIS A 162 -27.84 -25.95 -16.46
CA HIS A 162 -28.43 -25.41 -15.23
C HIS A 162 -29.54 -26.32 -14.67
N ASN A 163 -30.43 -26.83 -15.53
CA ASN A 163 -31.46 -27.78 -15.12
C ASN A 163 -30.84 -29.08 -14.59
N SER A 164 -29.72 -29.54 -15.18
CA SER A 164 -29.00 -30.72 -14.73
C SER A 164 -28.26 -30.51 -13.41
N ALA A 165 -27.68 -29.33 -13.20
CA ALA A 165 -27.08 -28.95 -11.92
C ALA A 165 -28.14 -28.92 -10.80
N LEU A 166 -29.29 -28.32 -11.06
CA LEU A 166 -30.42 -28.26 -10.13
C LEU A 166 -30.96 -29.66 -9.81
N HIS A 167 -31.07 -30.52 -10.83
CA HIS A 167 -31.50 -31.91 -10.64
C HIS A 167 -30.54 -32.69 -9.72
N LEU A 168 -29.23 -32.52 -9.89
CA LEU A 168 -28.23 -33.17 -9.05
C LEU A 168 -28.30 -32.70 -7.59
N GLU A 169 -28.55 -31.41 -7.38
CA GLU A 169 -28.74 -30.83 -6.04
C GLU A 169 -29.96 -31.41 -5.34
N ILE A 170 -31.10 -31.47 -6.03
CA ILE A 170 -32.34 -32.08 -5.54
C ILE A 170 -32.14 -33.57 -5.23
N LYS A 171 -31.44 -34.30 -6.11
CA LYS A 171 -31.14 -35.73 -5.91
C LYS A 171 -30.29 -36.00 -4.67
N VAL A 172 -29.38 -35.09 -4.31
CA VAL A 172 -28.59 -35.20 -3.07
C VAL A 172 -29.47 -35.02 -1.83
N GLN A 173 -30.40 -34.06 -1.86
CA GLN A 173 -31.35 -33.83 -0.78
C GLN A 173 -32.36 -34.98 -0.66
N ASP A 174 -32.83 -35.51 -1.78
CA ASP A 174 -33.81 -36.59 -1.83
C ASP A 174 -33.22 -37.96 -1.46
N ARG A 175 -31.93 -38.18 -1.69
CA ARG A 175 -31.22 -39.32 -1.09
C ARG A 175 -31.18 -39.25 0.43
N LYS A 176 -31.03 -38.06 1.00
CA LYS A 176 -31.14 -37.88 2.45
C LYS A 176 -32.58 -38.10 2.91
N PHE A 177 -33.57 -37.68 2.11
CA PHE A 177 -34.99 -37.84 2.43
C PHE A 177 -35.33 -39.32 2.53
N GLY A 178 -34.94 -40.09 1.51
CA GLY A 178 -35.13 -41.54 1.49
C GLY A 178 -34.43 -42.25 2.65
N LYS A 179 -33.21 -41.82 3.03
CA LYS A 179 -32.52 -42.39 4.20
C LYS A 179 -33.28 -42.16 5.50
N ILE A 180 -33.84 -40.97 5.70
CA ILE A 180 -34.65 -40.65 6.89
C ILE A 180 -35.94 -41.48 6.87
N ALA A 181 -36.60 -41.57 5.71
CA ALA A 181 -37.82 -42.35 5.54
C ALA A 181 -37.62 -43.84 5.85
N VAL A 182 -36.48 -44.42 5.43
CA VAL A 182 -36.12 -45.82 5.70
C VAL A 182 -35.71 -46.03 7.15
N SER A 183 -34.91 -45.12 7.72
CA SER A 183 -34.43 -45.26 9.11
C SER A 183 -35.57 -45.23 10.12
N ASN A 184 -36.68 -44.57 9.77
CA ASN A 184 -37.87 -44.44 10.61
C ASN A 184 -38.97 -45.44 10.23
N ASN A 185 -38.66 -46.46 9.42
CA ASN A 185 -39.61 -47.48 8.96
C ASN A 185 -40.86 -46.93 8.24
N PHE A 186 -40.79 -45.71 7.68
CA PHE A 186 -41.89 -45.16 6.90
C PHE A 186 -41.99 -45.77 5.50
N THR A 187 -40.87 -46.31 4.99
CA THR A 187 -40.80 -46.96 3.68
C THR A 187 -39.56 -47.86 3.63
N THR A 188 -39.40 -48.67 2.58
CA THR A 188 -38.23 -49.55 2.42
C THR A 188 -37.18 -48.95 1.49
N GLN A 189 -35.92 -49.39 1.63
CA GLN A 189 -34.81 -48.91 0.79
C GLN A 189 -35.04 -49.22 -0.69
N GLU A 190 -35.73 -50.32 -1.00
CA GLU A 190 -36.11 -50.71 -2.35
C GLU A 190 -37.12 -49.71 -2.95
N ILE A 191 -38.16 -49.35 -2.18
CA ILE A 191 -39.17 -48.37 -2.61
C ILE A 191 -38.53 -46.99 -2.83
N VAL A 192 -37.60 -46.58 -1.96
CA VAL A 192 -36.84 -45.33 -2.12
C VAL A 192 -35.95 -45.36 -3.37
N ASN A 193 -35.24 -46.46 -3.62
CA ASN A 193 -34.42 -46.59 -4.82
C ASN A 193 -35.29 -46.53 -6.09
N ASN A 194 -36.44 -47.22 -6.09
CA ASN A 194 -37.41 -47.16 -7.16
C ASN A 194 -37.97 -45.75 -7.38
N ALA A 195 -38.24 -45.01 -6.31
CA ALA A 195 -38.69 -43.62 -6.39
C ALA A 195 -37.59 -42.66 -6.89
N LEU A 196 -36.31 -42.88 -6.54
CA LEU A 196 -35.17 -42.11 -7.09
C LEU A 196 -34.90 -42.42 -8.57
N ASP A 197 -35.09 -43.67 -8.99
CA ASP A 197 -34.98 -44.07 -10.38
C ASP A 197 -36.15 -43.52 -11.20
N GLU A 198 -37.36 -43.54 -10.65
CA GLU A 198 -38.52 -42.91 -11.27
C GLU A 198 -38.37 -41.39 -11.35
N GLN A 199 -37.87 -40.73 -10.32
CA GLN A 199 -37.51 -39.31 -10.36
C GLN A 199 -36.53 -39.03 -11.52
N THR A 200 -35.53 -39.90 -11.71
CA THR A 200 -34.55 -39.78 -12.80
C THR A 200 -35.22 -40.02 -14.18
N LYS A 201 -36.15 -40.97 -14.28
CA LYS A 201 -36.94 -41.23 -15.51
C LYS A 201 -37.87 -40.06 -15.84
N ARG A 202 -38.61 -39.54 -14.86
CA ARG A 202 -39.50 -38.37 -14.99
C ARG A 202 -38.71 -37.13 -15.42
N TYR A 203 -37.53 -36.88 -14.83
CA TYR A 203 -36.65 -35.79 -15.27
C TYR A 203 -36.16 -35.96 -16.71
N ARG A 204 -35.74 -37.18 -17.11
CA ARG A 204 -35.30 -37.44 -18.49
C ARG A 204 -36.39 -37.13 -19.52
N LYS A 205 -37.65 -37.48 -19.20
CA LYS A 205 -38.83 -37.32 -20.08
C LYS A 205 -39.40 -35.89 -20.08
N THR A 206 -39.57 -35.27 -18.92
CA THR A 206 -40.27 -33.98 -18.76
C THR A 206 -39.35 -32.77 -18.62
N LYS A 207 -38.06 -32.98 -18.33
CA LYS A 207 -37.08 -31.95 -17.93
C LYS A 207 -37.46 -31.15 -16.69
N GLN A 208 -38.50 -31.56 -15.96
CA GLN A 208 -38.94 -30.94 -14.72
C GLN A 208 -38.45 -31.72 -13.50
N ASN A 209 -38.05 -30.99 -12.46
CA ASN A 209 -37.58 -31.57 -11.22
C ASN A 209 -38.76 -31.89 -10.30
N HIS A 210 -38.83 -33.13 -9.84
CA HIS A 210 -39.84 -33.60 -8.90
C HIS A 210 -39.14 -34.03 -7.62
N ILE A 211 -39.71 -33.78 -6.45
CA ILE A 211 -39.14 -34.26 -5.18
C ILE A 211 -39.58 -35.70 -4.92
N ILE A 212 -38.70 -36.50 -4.32
CA ILE A 212 -39.01 -37.91 -4.04
C ILE A 212 -40.19 -38.06 -3.06
N GLY A 213 -40.38 -37.09 -2.15
CA GLY A 213 -41.46 -37.09 -1.17
C GLY A 213 -42.84 -37.12 -1.83
N ASP A 214 -43.06 -36.30 -2.86
CA ASP A 214 -44.33 -36.28 -3.61
C ASP A 214 -44.53 -37.56 -4.41
N ILE A 215 -43.46 -38.13 -4.98
CA ILE A 215 -43.51 -39.41 -5.70
C ILE A 215 -43.89 -40.55 -4.74
N LEU A 216 -43.43 -40.51 -3.49
CA LEU A 216 -43.77 -41.49 -2.46
C LEU A 216 -45.20 -41.32 -1.95
N VAL A 217 -45.70 -40.08 -1.83
CA VAL A 217 -47.11 -39.80 -1.48
C VAL A 217 -48.06 -40.19 -2.61
N GLU A 218 -47.74 -39.84 -3.86
CA GLU A 218 -48.53 -40.19 -5.06
C GLU A 218 -48.69 -41.71 -5.20
N LYS A 219 -47.69 -42.47 -4.76
CA LYS A 219 -47.70 -43.93 -4.74
C LYS A 219 -48.27 -44.54 -3.46
N ASN A 220 -48.86 -43.73 -2.58
CA ASN A 220 -49.41 -44.11 -1.28
C ASN A 220 -48.40 -44.87 -0.39
N GLN A 221 -47.10 -44.57 -0.51
CA GLN A 221 -46.04 -45.23 0.25
C GLN A 221 -45.74 -44.51 1.57
N ILE A 222 -46.01 -43.21 1.63
CA ILE A 222 -45.96 -42.39 2.85
C ILE A 222 -47.13 -41.41 2.84
N THR A 223 -47.56 -40.93 4.01
CA THR A 223 -48.62 -39.92 4.09
C THR A 223 -48.05 -38.51 3.85
N PRO A 224 -48.88 -37.52 3.47
CA PRO A 224 -48.45 -36.12 3.35
C PRO A 224 -47.82 -35.57 4.64
N GLU A 225 -48.29 -35.99 5.81
CA GLU A 225 -47.74 -35.57 7.10
C GLU A 225 -46.32 -36.11 7.29
N VAL A 226 -46.08 -37.40 6.99
CA VAL A 226 -44.74 -38.00 7.06
C VAL A 226 -43.79 -37.33 6.07
N ARG A 227 -44.29 -36.99 4.87
CA ARG A 227 -43.52 -36.21 3.90
C ARG A 227 -43.11 -34.86 4.49
N ASP A 228 -44.08 -34.11 5.03
CA ASP A 228 -43.84 -32.76 5.53
C ASP A 228 -42.97 -32.77 6.79
N GLU A 229 -43.11 -33.76 7.68
CA GLU A 229 -42.22 -33.98 8.82
C GLU A 229 -40.77 -34.20 8.39
N ILE A 230 -40.53 -35.05 7.39
CA ILE A 230 -39.18 -35.28 6.87
C ILE A 230 -38.65 -34.03 6.16
N LEU A 231 -39.49 -33.27 5.44
CA LEU A 231 -39.08 -32.01 4.81
C LEU A 231 -38.71 -30.94 5.86
N ILE A 232 -39.44 -30.86 6.97
CA ILE A 232 -39.11 -29.98 8.11
C ILE A 232 -37.78 -30.39 8.73
N ILE A 233 -37.53 -31.68 8.97
CA ILE A 233 -36.24 -32.20 9.49
C ILE A 233 -35.07 -31.82 8.56
N GLN A 234 -35.31 -31.78 7.25
CA GLN A 234 -34.30 -31.38 6.28
C GLN A 234 -34.13 -29.87 6.12
N ASN A 235 -34.86 -29.04 6.89
CA ASN A 235 -34.96 -27.59 6.71
C ASN A 235 -35.34 -27.18 5.29
N ARG A 236 -36.21 -27.97 4.63
CA ARG A 236 -36.72 -27.69 3.28
C ARG A 236 -38.02 -26.89 3.29
N VAL A 237 -38.55 -26.59 4.48
CA VAL A 237 -39.68 -25.70 4.73
C VAL A 237 -39.14 -24.40 5.35
N LEU A 238 -39.39 -23.26 4.70
CA LEU A 238 -38.88 -21.95 5.11
C LEU A 238 -39.61 -21.43 6.37
N GLU A 239 -38.95 -20.57 7.16
CA GLU A 239 -39.51 -20.02 8.42
C GLU A 239 -40.85 -19.28 8.21
N GLU A 240 -41.07 -18.71 7.02
CA GLU A 240 -42.29 -18.02 6.63
C GLU A 240 -43.49 -18.97 6.50
N ASP A 241 -43.25 -20.26 6.20
CA ASP A 241 -44.30 -21.28 5.99
C ASP A 241 -44.59 -22.08 7.28
N TRP A 242 -43.86 -21.82 8.38
CA TRP A 242 -43.96 -22.60 9.61
C TRP A 242 -45.33 -22.49 10.28
N GLU A 243 -45.99 -21.34 10.14
CA GLU A 243 -47.33 -21.14 10.69
C GLU A 243 -48.37 -21.98 9.93
N GLU A 244 -48.34 -21.95 8.59
CA GLU A 244 -49.22 -22.79 7.75
C GLU A 244 -48.94 -24.28 7.97
N THR A 245 -47.68 -24.66 8.13
CA THR A 245 -47.27 -26.02 8.47
C THR A 245 -47.79 -26.45 9.85
N LEU A 246 -47.81 -25.56 10.85
CA LEU A 246 -48.38 -25.85 12.17
C LEU A 246 -49.91 -25.94 12.15
N LYS A 247 -50.57 -25.13 11.31
CA LYS A 247 -52.02 -25.13 11.10
C LYS A 247 -52.51 -26.40 10.38
N ASN A 248 -51.74 -26.89 9.40
CA ASN A 248 -52.12 -28.04 8.58
C ASN A 248 -51.70 -29.40 9.18
N ALA A 249 -50.70 -29.42 10.06
CA ALA A 249 -50.38 -30.64 10.79
C ALA A 249 -51.44 -30.89 11.87
N GLY A 250 -52.02 -32.09 11.95
CA GLY A 250 -52.97 -32.53 13.01
C GLY A 250 -54.35 -32.91 12.46
N GLN A 251 -54.74 -34.18 12.64
CA GLN A 251 -56.04 -34.69 12.18
C GLN A 251 -57.06 -34.90 13.33
N SER A 252 -56.70 -34.69 14.61
CA SER A 252 -57.62 -34.86 15.76
C SER A 252 -57.78 -33.60 16.62
N SER A 253 -59.00 -33.37 17.14
CA SER A 253 -59.32 -32.25 18.05
C SER A 253 -58.47 -32.22 19.33
N ILE A 254 -57.96 -33.37 19.77
CA ILE A 254 -57.08 -33.47 20.94
C ILE A 254 -55.71 -32.86 20.64
N GLU A 255 -55.12 -33.18 19.50
CA GLU A 255 -53.81 -32.65 19.10
C GLU A 255 -53.85 -31.15 18.78
N GLU A 256 -54.98 -30.65 18.28
CA GLU A 256 -55.18 -29.22 18.03
C GLU A 256 -55.22 -28.42 19.33
N LYS A 257 -55.90 -28.93 20.36
CA LYS A 257 -55.94 -28.33 21.70
C LYS A 257 -54.56 -28.32 22.37
N GLU A 258 -53.78 -29.39 22.24
CA GLU A 258 -52.40 -29.43 22.75
C GLU A 258 -51.50 -28.39 22.08
N LYS A 259 -51.64 -28.18 20.76
CA LYS A 259 -50.88 -27.16 20.02
C LYS A 259 -51.23 -25.77 20.49
N ASN A 260 -52.52 -25.50 20.66
CA ASN A 260 -52.99 -24.19 21.07
C ASN A 260 -52.61 -23.88 22.52
N ALA A 261 -52.70 -24.86 23.41
CA ALA A 261 -52.22 -24.77 24.79
C ALA A 261 -50.71 -24.54 24.86
N MET A 262 -49.93 -25.23 24.04
CA MET A 262 -48.47 -25.04 23.96
C MET A 262 -48.11 -23.64 23.45
N PHE A 263 -48.83 -23.10 22.47
CA PHE A 263 -48.63 -21.72 22.01
C PHE A 263 -48.87 -20.73 23.16
N GLY A 264 -49.98 -20.88 23.89
CA GLY A 264 -50.28 -20.07 25.07
C GLY A 264 -49.22 -20.17 26.17
N ALA A 265 -48.76 -21.38 26.50
CA ALA A 265 -47.71 -21.61 27.49
C ALA A 265 -46.38 -20.92 27.11
N LEU A 266 -46.04 -20.90 25.82
CA LEU A 266 -44.85 -20.21 25.32
C LEU A 266 -44.99 -18.68 25.42
N VAL A 267 -46.19 -18.12 25.17
CA VAL A 267 -46.46 -16.68 25.36
C VAL A 267 -46.22 -16.26 26.82
N ILE A 268 -46.69 -17.07 27.78
CA ILE A 268 -46.50 -16.83 29.22
C ILE A 268 -45.01 -16.95 29.58
N LYS A 269 -44.34 -18.03 29.15
CA LYS A 269 -42.93 -18.28 29.45
C LYS A 269 -42.02 -17.15 28.96
N GLU A 270 -42.38 -16.51 27.85
CA GLU A 270 -41.64 -15.41 27.26
C GLU A 270 -41.96 -14.03 27.87
N LYS A 271 -42.80 -14.00 28.92
CA LYS A 271 -43.29 -12.78 29.58
C LYS A 271 -43.94 -11.78 28.61
N LEU A 272 -44.56 -12.30 27.55
CA LEU A 272 -45.21 -11.48 26.52
C LEU A 272 -46.63 -11.10 26.89
N MET A 273 -47.28 -11.89 27.74
CA MET A 273 -48.63 -11.66 28.22
C MET A 273 -48.83 -12.36 29.57
N ASP A 274 -49.74 -11.81 30.39
CA ASP A 274 -50.11 -12.40 31.66
C ASP A 274 -50.91 -13.70 31.47
N GLU A 275 -50.68 -14.65 32.38
CA GLU A 275 -51.34 -15.95 32.41
C GLU A 275 -52.86 -15.86 32.35
N LYS A 276 -53.45 -14.87 33.04
CA LYS A 276 -54.91 -14.64 33.05
C LYS A 276 -55.47 -14.37 31.64
N LYS A 277 -54.79 -13.55 30.85
CA LYS A 277 -55.22 -13.18 29.49
C LYS A 277 -55.10 -14.35 28.51
N VAL A 278 -54.05 -15.16 28.64
CA VAL A 278 -53.85 -16.35 27.81
C VAL A 278 -54.90 -17.43 28.11
N ILE A 279 -55.26 -17.60 29.39
CA ILE A 279 -56.34 -18.52 29.79
C ILE A 279 -57.70 -18.05 29.24
N GLU A 280 -57.97 -16.74 29.25
CA GLU A 280 -59.18 -16.18 28.64
C GLU A 280 -59.20 -16.38 27.12
N ALA A 281 -58.08 -16.20 26.42
CA ALA A 281 -57.98 -16.47 24.99
C ALA A 281 -58.24 -17.95 24.63
N LEU A 282 -57.74 -18.89 25.44
CA LEU A 282 -58.00 -20.32 25.26
C LEU A 282 -59.49 -20.67 25.51
N LYS A 283 -60.16 -19.98 26.44
CA LYS A 283 -61.61 -20.12 26.66
C LYS A 283 -62.43 -19.59 25.48
N VAL A 284 -62.02 -18.45 24.90
CA VAL A 284 -62.64 -17.90 23.68
C VAL A 284 -62.51 -18.90 22.53
N GLN A 285 -61.32 -19.47 22.33
CA GLN A 285 -61.08 -20.48 21.31
C GLN A 285 -61.94 -21.74 21.49
N ALA A 286 -62.01 -22.28 22.71
CA ALA A 286 -62.84 -23.45 23.03
C ALA A 286 -64.34 -23.19 22.80
N LYS A 287 -64.80 -21.96 23.08
CA LYS A 287 -66.17 -21.52 22.79
C LYS A 287 -66.42 -21.47 21.28
N GLU A 288 -65.52 -20.89 20.49
CA GLU A 288 -65.58 -20.88 19.01
C GLU A 288 -65.60 -22.31 18.43
N GLU A 289 -64.73 -23.20 18.90
CA GLU A 289 -64.65 -24.61 18.47
C GLU A 289 -65.94 -25.38 18.78
N SER A 290 -66.51 -25.19 19.98
CA SER A 290 -67.78 -25.83 20.38
C SER A 290 -68.97 -25.39 19.53
N ILE A 291 -68.99 -24.12 19.10
CA ILE A 291 -70.02 -23.57 18.21
C ILE A 291 -69.84 -24.13 16.79
N TYR A 292 -68.59 -24.27 16.31
CA TYR A 292 -68.29 -24.85 15.00
C TYR A 292 -68.67 -26.34 14.91
N LEU A 293 -68.31 -27.14 15.91
CA LEU A 293 -68.64 -28.57 15.96
C LEU A 293 -70.15 -28.84 16.09
N LYS A 294 -70.88 -28.04 16.89
CA LYS A 294 -72.36 -28.11 16.98
C LYS A 294 -73.05 -27.79 15.65
N ARG A 295 -72.42 -27.00 14.78
CA ARG A 295 -72.93 -26.69 13.43
C ARG A 295 -72.60 -27.77 12.40
N GLN A 296 -71.45 -28.44 12.49
CA GLN A 296 -71.10 -29.55 11.61
C GLN A 296 -71.82 -30.86 11.94
N GLY A 297 -72.02 -31.17 13.23
CA GLY A 297 -72.73 -32.37 13.68
C GLY A 297 -74.24 -32.38 13.39
N ASN A 298 -74.79 -31.27 12.88
CA ASN A 298 -76.21 -31.14 12.54
C ASN A 298 -76.50 -31.36 11.04
N LYS A 299 -75.51 -31.80 10.25
CA LYS A 299 -75.66 -32.12 8.82
C LYS A 299 -75.93 -33.59 8.53
N ASP A 300 -75.68 -34.49 9.48
CA ASP A 300 -76.02 -35.90 9.36
C ASP A 300 -76.96 -36.31 10.51
N ILE A 301 -78.24 -36.53 10.15
CA ILE A 301 -79.38 -37.13 10.91
C ILE A 301 -80.45 -36.13 11.44
N PHE A 302 -81.57 -36.04 10.71
CA PHE A 302 -82.86 -35.32 10.90
C PHE A 302 -83.75 -35.95 12.04
N PRO A 303 -85.03 -35.52 12.30
CA PRO A 303 -85.64 -34.21 12.58
C PRO A 303 -86.56 -34.20 13.86
N VAL A 304 -87.18 -33.04 14.17
CA VAL A 304 -88.43 -32.81 14.96
C VAL A 304 -88.37 -32.60 16.49
N SER A 305 -89.01 -31.48 16.85
CA SER A 305 -89.77 -31.11 18.06
C SER A 305 -89.08 -30.79 19.41
N SER A 306 -89.37 -29.56 19.80
CA SER A 306 -89.91 -29.12 21.09
C SER A 306 -88.98 -28.77 22.25
N VAL A 307 -88.93 -27.45 22.48
CA VAL A 307 -89.33 -26.76 23.71
C VAL A 307 -88.23 -26.43 24.74
N ASN A 308 -88.23 -25.13 25.04
CA ASN A 308 -87.67 -24.40 26.18
C ASN A 308 -86.19 -23.97 26.14
N ALA A 309 -86.02 -22.85 25.44
CA ALA A 309 -85.25 -21.72 25.96
C ALA A 309 -85.65 -21.36 27.39
N LEU A 310 -84.67 -21.02 28.23
CA LEU A 310 -84.73 -19.88 29.15
C LEU A 310 -83.33 -19.62 29.75
N ASN A 311 -82.91 -18.37 29.62
CA ASN A 311 -81.91 -17.64 30.43
C ASN A 311 -80.42 -17.90 30.16
N ALA A 312 -79.82 -17.07 29.29
CA ALA A 312 -79.13 -15.86 29.74
C ALA A 312 -78.49 -15.13 28.54
N HIS A 313 -79.10 -14.02 28.15
CA HIS A 313 -78.45 -12.97 27.36
C HIS A 313 -77.26 -12.41 28.16
N GLN A 314 -76.10 -12.27 27.51
CA GLN A 314 -75.55 -10.96 27.18
C GLN A 314 -74.25 -11.08 26.34
N GLN A 315 -74.18 -10.20 25.34
CA GLN A 315 -73.06 -9.88 24.44
C GLN A 315 -72.71 -10.92 23.38
N GLY A 316 -73.35 -10.74 22.21
CA GLY A 316 -72.80 -11.12 20.93
C GLY A 316 -72.32 -9.87 20.19
N GLU A 317 -71.11 -9.93 19.65
CA GLU A 317 -70.75 -9.22 18.41
C GLU A 317 -69.99 -10.20 17.50
N ASN A 318 -70.53 -10.33 16.28
CA ASN A 318 -69.90 -10.67 15.00
C ASN A 318 -68.99 -11.90 14.87
N LEU A 319 -69.59 -13.03 14.44
CA LEU A 319 -68.90 -14.06 13.66
C LEU A 319 -69.72 -14.40 12.40
N PRO A 320 -69.25 -14.04 11.18
CA PRO A 320 -69.91 -14.37 9.91
C PRO A 320 -69.97 -15.88 9.63
N ALA A 321 -70.92 -16.27 8.79
CA ALA A 321 -71.53 -17.60 8.70
C ALA A 321 -70.69 -18.77 8.11
N ASP A 322 -69.37 -18.66 7.95
CA ASP A 322 -68.56 -19.73 7.30
C ASP A 322 -67.17 -19.99 7.89
N ASN A 323 -66.78 -19.31 8.97
CA ASN A 323 -65.40 -19.40 9.43
C ASN A 323 -65.14 -20.57 10.40
N LYS A 324 -64.11 -21.35 10.07
CA LYS A 324 -63.40 -22.26 10.98
C LYS A 324 -63.01 -21.51 12.27
N PRO A 325 -62.92 -22.19 13.43
CA PRO A 325 -62.49 -21.56 14.67
C PRO A 325 -61.15 -20.85 14.48
N ARG A 326 -61.01 -19.65 15.04
CA ARG A 326 -59.75 -18.88 14.90
C ARG A 326 -58.63 -19.60 15.63
N TRP A 327 -57.44 -19.58 15.05
CA TRP A 327 -56.26 -20.14 15.70
C TRP A 327 -55.89 -19.27 16.91
N ILE A 328 -55.35 -19.89 17.98
CA ILE A 328 -55.09 -19.18 19.25
C ILE A 328 -54.17 -17.97 19.07
N GLY A 329 -53.22 -18.04 18.13
CA GLY A 329 -52.34 -16.92 17.80
C GLY A 329 -53.08 -15.76 17.14
N ASP A 330 -54.15 -16.02 16.36
CA ASP A 330 -55.00 -14.98 15.78
C ASP A 330 -55.86 -14.30 16.87
N ILE A 331 -56.43 -15.08 17.80
CA ILE A 331 -57.22 -14.57 18.94
C ILE A 331 -56.35 -13.71 19.85
N LEU A 332 -55.13 -14.17 20.17
CA LEU A 332 -54.21 -13.43 21.04
C LEU A 332 -53.76 -12.09 20.44
N VAL A 333 -53.62 -12.01 19.12
CA VAL A 333 -53.28 -10.76 18.42
C VAL A 333 -54.49 -9.83 18.34
N GLN A 334 -55.65 -10.33 17.90
CA GLN A 334 -56.84 -9.51 17.63
C GLN A 334 -57.56 -9.06 18.89
N ASP A 335 -57.71 -9.95 19.88
CA ASP A 335 -58.61 -9.73 21.02
C ASP A 335 -57.83 -9.37 22.29
N PHE A 336 -56.53 -9.72 22.38
CA PHE A 336 -55.71 -9.57 23.59
C PHE A 336 -54.42 -8.76 23.39
N GLY A 337 -54.17 -8.22 22.18
CA GLY A 337 -53.10 -7.25 21.92
C GLY A 337 -51.69 -7.82 21.79
N LEU A 338 -51.52 -9.10 21.50
CA LEU A 338 -50.21 -9.67 21.15
C LEU A 338 -49.71 -9.04 19.84
N SER A 339 -48.45 -8.62 19.76
CA SER A 339 -47.91 -8.08 18.51
C SER A 339 -47.69 -9.20 17.47
N ASP A 340 -47.87 -8.89 16.18
CA ASP A 340 -47.56 -9.85 15.09
C ASP A 340 -46.09 -10.28 15.07
N LYS A 341 -45.19 -9.40 15.53
CA LYS A 341 -43.77 -9.71 15.69
C LYS A 341 -43.55 -10.77 16.77
N ASP A 342 -44.28 -10.67 17.87
CA ASP A 342 -44.24 -11.61 18.98
C ASP A 342 -44.94 -12.93 18.64
N ARG A 343 -46.05 -12.90 17.89
CA ARG A 343 -46.66 -14.10 17.29
C ARG A 343 -45.64 -14.90 16.48
N LYS A 344 -44.92 -14.25 15.55
CA LYS A 344 -43.87 -14.89 14.75
C LYS A 344 -42.76 -15.47 15.63
N ARG A 345 -42.39 -14.78 16.71
CA ARG A 345 -41.40 -15.25 17.69
C ARG A 345 -41.84 -16.52 18.42
N ILE A 346 -43.12 -16.60 18.80
CA ILE A 346 -43.70 -17.77 19.45
C ILE A 346 -43.86 -18.93 18.47
N VAL A 347 -44.35 -18.69 17.24
CA VAL A 347 -44.38 -19.70 16.16
C VAL A 347 -43.01 -20.33 15.97
N LYS A 348 -41.94 -19.51 15.93
CA LYS A 348 -40.56 -19.98 15.80
C LYS A 348 -40.16 -20.91 16.95
N LYS A 349 -40.48 -20.55 18.19
CA LYS A 349 -40.18 -21.36 19.39
C LYS A 349 -41.00 -22.64 19.46
N GLN A 350 -42.27 -22.57 19.07
CA GLN A 350 -43.15 -23.73 19.02
C GLN A 350 -42.68 -24.73 17.96
N MET A 351 -42.29 -24.25 16.78
CA MET A 351 -41.73 -25.10 15.74
C MET A 351 -40.40 -25.74 16.17
N ALA A 352 -39.52 -24.99 16.84
CA ALA A 352 -38.29 -25.55 17.39
C ALA A 352 -38.55 -26.69 18.38
N TYR A 353 -39.52 -26.51 19.29
CA TYR A 353 -39.92 -27.55 20.23
C TYR A 353 -40.59 -28.75 19.54
N ARG A 354 -41.36 -28.50 18.47
CA ARG A 354 -41.95 -29.56 17.64
C ARG A 354 -40.89 -30.36 16.91
N ILE A 355 -39.87 -29.70 16.33
CA ILE A 355 -38.71 -30.38 15.70
C ILE A 355 -37.99 -31.25 16.72
N GLU A 356 -37.76 -30.74 17.94
CA GLU A 356 -37.13 -31.49 19.02
C GLU A 356 -37.95 -32.74 19.40
N ARG A 357 -39.27 -32.60 19.58
CA ARG A 357 -40.15 -33.74 19.85
C ARG A 357 -40.26 -34.70 18.68
N ILE A 358 -40.26 -34.23 17.43
CA ILE A 358 -40.29 -35.10 16.24
C ILE A 358 -39.00 -35.92 16.17
N ASN A 359 -37.84 -35.30 16.43
CA ASN A 359 -36.56 -36.02 16.49
C ASN A 359 -36.56 -37.10 17.58
N LEU A 360 -37.19 -36.82 18.73
CA LEU A 360 -37.37 -37.79 19.82
C LEU A 360 -38.40 -38.89 19.49
N LYS A 361 -39.54 -38.54 18.87
CA LYS A 361 -40.67 -39.43 18.54
C LYS A 361 -40.34 -40.39 17.40
N LEU A 362 -39.67 -39.91 16.36
CA LEU A 362 -39.31 -40.72 15.21
C LEU A 362 -38.12 -41.64 15.48
N GLY A 363 -37.64 -41.69 16.73
CA GLY A 363 -36.51 -42.53 17.11
C GLY A 363 -35.34 -42.31 16.18
N LEU A 364 -35.12 -41.07 15.72
CA LEU A 364 -34.02 -40.71 14.83
C LEU A 364 -32.69 -40.71 15.59
N ASN A 365 -32.38 -41.86 16.18
CA ASN A 365 -31.04 -42.38 16.26
C ASN A 365 -30.74 -43.06 14.92
N ILE A 366 -30.44 -42.26 13.89
CA ILE A 366 -29.63 -42.73 12.74
C ILE A 366 -28.31 -43.40 13.26
N SER A 367 -27.98 -43.17 14.53
CA SER A 367 -26.91 -43.77 15.30
C SER A 367 -27.15 -45.21 15.78
N ASP A 368 -28.34 -45.72 16.11
CA ASP A 368 -28.43 -46.92 16.99
C ASP A 368 -28.27 -48.27 16.28
N ALA A 369 -29.00 -48.56 15.20
CA ALA A 369 -28.80 -49.78 14.40
C ALA A 369 -27.41 -49.81 13.72
N HIS A 370 -26.94 -48.62 13.36
CA HIS A 370 -25.56 -48.38 12.95
C HIS A 370 -24.60 -48.64 14.11
N SER A 371 -24.87 -48.14 15.33
CA SER A 371 -24.03 -48.34 16.52
C SER A 371 -23.98 -49.79 16.95
N GLU A 372 -25.06 -50.57 16.83
CA GLU A 372 -25.04 -52.01 17.09
C GLU A 372 -24.15 -52.76 16.09
N LEU A 373 -24.30 -52.49 14.78
CA LEU A 373 -23.40 -53.01 13.75
C LEU A 373 -21.94 -52.56 14.01
N PHE A 374 -21.73 -51.32 14.43
CA PHE A 374 -20.39 -50.77 14.67
C PHE A 374 -19.76 -51.28 15.97
N ASN A 375 -20.55 -51.53 17.02
CA ASN A 375 -20.15 -52.15 18.27
C ASN A 375 -19.77 -53.62 18.06
N GLU A 376 -20.51 -54.34 17.21
CA GLU A 376 -20.14 -55.67 16.72
C GLU A 376 -18.79 -55.64 15.97
N MET A 377 -18.60 -54.67 15.06
CA MET A 377 -17.37 -54.53 14.27
C MET A 377 -16.15 -54.09 15.11
N GLU A 378 -16.35 -53.33 16.18
CA GLU A 378 -15.31 -52.95 17.15
C GLU A 378 -14.73 -54.14 17.92
N LYS A 379 -15.43 -55.28 17.99
CA LYS A 379 -14.89 -56.52 18.56
C LYS A 379 -13.77 -57.12 17.68
N TYR A 380 -13.80 -56.87 16.37
CA TYR A 380 -12.90 -57.46 15.38
C TYR A 380 -11.82 -56.51 14.87
N PHE A 381 -12.11 -55.21 14.87
CA PHE A 381 -11.20 -54.20 14.34
C PHE A 381 -10.91 -53.10 15.37
N SER A 382 -9.63 -52.77 15.51
CA SER A 382 -9.18 -51.58 16.22
C SER A 382 -8.57 -50.60 15.22
N ILE A 383 -9.01 -49.35 15.24
CA ILE A 383 -8.41 -48.28 14.44
C ILE A 383 -7.56 -47.40 15.34
N THR A 384 -6.33 -47.16 14.93
CA THR A 384 -5.47 -46.14 15.53
C THR A 384 -5.25 -45.02 14.52
N TYR A 385 -5.37 -43.78 14.97
CA TYR A 385 -5.12 -42.60 14.16
C TYR A 385 -3.78 -41.96 14.56
N SER A 386 -3.16 -41.23 13.64
CA SER A 386 -2.10 -40.28 13.99
C SER A 386 -2.69 -39.10 14.79
N ASN A 387 -1.86 -38.34 15.51
CA ASN A 387 -2.32 -37.21 16.34
C ASN A 387 -3.09 -36.15 15.54
N ASP A 388 -2.71 -35.94 14.28
CA ASP A 388 -3.37 -35.05 13.29
C ASP A 388 -4.49 -35.75 12.49
N ARG A 389 -4.68 -37.05 12.73
CA ARG A 389 -5.61 -37.97 12.03
C ARG A 389 -5.37 -38.07 10.52
N ILE A 390 -4.21 -37.65 10.03
CA ILE A 390 -3.86 -37.74 8.60
C ILE A 390 -3.62 -39.19 8.18
N GLU A 391 -3.18 -40.04 9.09
CA GLU A 391 -3.02 -41.47 8.84
C GLU A 391 -3.96 -42.25 9.77
N ALA A 392 -4.60 -43.27 9.21
CA ALA A 392 -5.39 -44.23 9.97
C ALA A 392 -4.88 -45.63 9.70
N TRP A 393 -4.66 -46.39 10.77
CA TRP A 393 -4.27 -47.79 10.72
C TRP A 393 -5.39 -48.65 11.27
N ILE A 394 -5.60 -49.80 10.65
CA ILE A 394 -6.51 -50.83 11.11
C ILE A 394 -5.70 -52.02 11.64
N LYS A 395 -6.11 -52.56 12.78
CA LYS A 395 -5.56 -53.77 13.38
C LYS A 395 -6.69 -54.75 13.62
N LEU A 396 -6.56 -55.93 13.03
CA LEU A 396 -7.47 -57.04 13.24
C LEU A 396 -7.18 -57.70 14.59
N THR A 397 -8.15 -57.70 15.50
CA THR A 397 -8.02 -58.28 16.86
C THR A 397 -8.49 -59.73 16.93
N ARG A 398 -9.42 -60.13 16.05
CA ARG A 398 -10.03 -61.47 15.99
C ARG A 398 -10.24 -61.91 14.54
N PRO A 399 -10.31 -63.22 14.23
CA PRO A 399 -10.63 -63.69 12.88
C PRO A 399 -12.04 -63.23 12.47
N LEU A 400 -12.19 -62.88 11.18
CA LEU A 400 -13.46 -62.37 10.63
C LEU A 400 -14.49 -63.49 10.45
N PRO A 401 -15.76 -63.27 10.83
CA PRO A 401 -16.84 -64.21 10.58
C PRO A 401 -17.19 -64.26 9.08
N GLU A 402 -17.69 -65.40 8.60
CA GLU A 402 -18.03 -65.63 7.18
C GLU A 402 -19.18 -64.73 6.68
N SER A 403 -19.99 -64.19 7.59
CA SER A 403 -21.06 -63.24 7.28
C SER A 403 -20.58 -61.80 7.03
N MET A 404 -19.29 -61.50 7.21
CA MET A 404 -18.75 -60.14 7.07
C MET A 404 -18.42 -59.80 5.61
N THR A 405 -19.18 -58.87 5.03
CA THR A 405 -19.00 -58.42 3.65
C THR A 405 -18.12 -57.19 3.52
N LYS A 406 -17.62 -56.94 2.30
CA LYS A 406 -16.87 -55.73 1.94
C LYS A 406 -17.67 -54.47 2.18
N GLU A 407 -18.96 -54.52 1.88
CA GLU A 407 -19.89 -53.43 2.11
C GLU A 407 -19.98 -53.08 3.60
N ASN A 408 -20.03 -54.07 4.49
CA ASN A 408 -20.09 -53.85 5.94
C ASN A 408 -18.85 -53.11 6.45
N ILE A 409 -17.65 -53.52 6.00
CA ILE A 409 -16.40 -52.84 6.35
C ILE A 409 -16.37 -51.42 5.78
N ILE A 410 -16.79 -51.23 4.53
CA ILE A 410 -16.85 -49.90 3.93
C ILE A 410 -17.81 -48.98 4.70
N ILE A 411 -19.00 -49.46 5.07
CA ILE A 411 -20.00 -48.71 5.83
C ILE A 411 -19.48 -48.35 7.24
N TRP A 412 -18.80 -49.27 7.92
CA TRP A 412 -18.16 -49.01 9.21
C TRP A 412 -17.01 -48.01 9.11
N LEU A 413 -16.20 -48.07 8.04
CA LEU A 413 -15.17 -47.06 7.78
C LEU A 413 -15.77 -45.68 7.50
N TYR A 414 -16.90 -45.61 6.79
CA TYR A 414 -17.68 -44.38 6.63
C TYR A 414 -18.19 -43.83 7.97
N HIS A 415 -18.62 -44.71 8.90
CA HIS A 415 -19.04 -44.29 10.23
C HIS A 415 -17.89 -43.82 11.13
N LYS A 416 -16.75 -44.51 11.07
CA LYS A 416 -15.48 -44.04 11.67
C LYS A 416 -14.91 -42.81 10.95
N LYS A 417 -15.71 -42.23 10.04
CA LYS A 417 -15.48 -41.03 9.26
C LYS A 417 -14.27 -41.13 8.34
N ILE A 418 -13.69 -42.31 8.09
CA ILE A 418 -12.55 -42.52 7.18
C ILE A 418 -13.05 -42.52 5.74
N THR A 419 -13.09 -41.33 5.13
CA THR A 419 -13.78 -41.06 3.86
C THR A 419 -12.87 -40.45 2.79
N TYR A 420 -11.60 -40.23 3.13
CA TYR A 420 -10.58 -39.64 2.26
C TYR A 420 -9.28 -40.44 2.34
N GLY A 421 -8.59 -40.58 1.20
CA GLY A 421 -7.26 -41.19 1.17
C GLY A 421 -7.21 -42.71 1.44
N ARG A 422 -8.33 -43.44 1.29
CA ARG A 422 -8.36 -44.89 1.49
C ARG A 422 -7.48 -45.58 0.47
N ILE A 423 -6.59 -46.44 0.95
CA ILE A 423 -5.70 -47.20 0.07
C ILE A 423 -6.54 -48.34 -0.56
N PRO A 424 -6.57 -48.45 -1.90
CA PRO A 424 -7.29 -49.54 -2.56
C PRO A 424 -6.71 -50.91 -2.17
N ASP A 425 -7.51 -51.96 -2.33
CA ASP A 425 -7.13 -53.37 -2.13
C ASP A 425 -6.97 -53.84 -0.66
N ILE A 426 -6.77 -52.93 0.30
CA ILE A 426 -6.60 -53.32 1.72
C ILE A 426 -7.85 -53.95 2.32
N VAL A 427 -9.04 -53.47 1.94
CA VAL A 427 -10.30 -54.07 2.40
C VAL A 427 -10.48 -55.47 1.82
N ASP A 428 -9.99 -55.71 0.60
CA ASP A 428 -10.03 -57.02 -0.05
C ASP A 428 -8.99 -57.97 0.58
N ASP A 429 -7.82 -57.46 0.96
CA ASP A 429 -6.78 -58.20 1.69
C ASP A 429 -7.21 -58.60 3.11
N LEU A 430 -8.05 -57.77 3.77
CA LEU A 430 -8.63 -58.08 5.07
C LEU A 430 -9.65 -59.22 4.97
N ILE A 431 -10.51 -59.21 3.94
CA ILE A 431 -11.55 -60.23 3.74
C ILE A 431 -10.97 -61.56 3.26
N SER A 432 -9.95 -61.51 2.39
CA SER A 432 -9.26 -62.69 1.88
C SER A 432 -8.28 -63.34 2.89
N LYS A 433 -8.30 -62.91 4.16
CA LYS A 433 -7.49 -63.42 5.28
C LYS A 433 -5.97 -63.34 5.05
N ARG A 434 -5.50 -62.48 4.13
CA ARG A 434 -4.06 -62.27 3.84
C ARG A 434 -3.33 -61.48 4.94
N VAL A 435 -4.08 -60.78 5.81
CA VAL A 435 -3.55 -60.03 6.95
C VAL A 435 -3.66 -60.88 8.22
N LYS A 436 -2.53 -61.21 8.84
CA LYS A 436 -2.48 -61.96 10.11
C LYS A 436 -3.11 -61.14 11.27
N PRO A 437 -3.87 -61.77 12.17
CA PRO A 437 -4.36 -61.13 13.40
C PRO A 437 -3.22 -60.48 14.18
N GLY A 438 -3.43 -59.26 14.69
CA GLY A 438 -2.45 -58.50 15.46
C GLY A 438 -1.57 -57.53 14.65
N LYS A 439 -1.46 -57.69 13.33
CA LYS A 439 -0.68 -56.78 12.47
C LYS A 439 -1.43 -55.47 12.21
N LYS A 440 -0.77 -54.32 12.43
CA LYS A 440 -1.28 -52.99 12.06
C LYS A 440 -1.04 -52.75 10.57
N VAL A 441 -2.07 -52.35 9.84
CA VAL A 441 -2.01 -52.04 8.40
C VAL A 441 -2.52 -50.62 8.18
N LEU A 442 -1.79 -49.84 7.38
CA LEU A 442 -2.20 -48.47 7.04
C LEU A 442 -3.44 -48.54 6.16
N LEU A 443 -4.56 -48.03 6.62
CA LEU A 443 -5.86 -48.14 5.97
C LEU A 443 -6.17 -46.94 5.06
N ALA A 444 -5.82 -45.74 5.52
CA ALA A 444 -6.07 -44.50 4.80
C ALA A 444 -5.00 -43.45 5.13
N LYS A 445 -4.69 -42.62 4.13
CA LYS A 445 -3.70 -41.54 4.21
C LYS A 445 -4.25 -40.29 3.55
N GLY A 446 -4.47 -39.25 4.36
CA GLY A 446 -4.86 -37.93 3.94
C GLY A 446 -3.70 -37.10 3.37
N ASP A 447 -4.01 -35.87 2.99
CA ASP A 447 -3.02 -34.92 2.48
C ASP A 447 -2.39 -34.14 3.63
N PHE A 448 -1.07 -34.16 3.72
CA PHE A 448 -0.35 -33.38 4.73
C PHE A 448 -0.52 -31.87 4.51
N PRO A 449 -0.75 -31.08 5.58
CA PRO A 449 -0.77 -29.63 5.47
C PRO A 449 0.60 -29.09 5.08
N VAL A 450 0.61 -28.14 4.14
CA VAL A 450 1.81 -27.40 3.77
C VAL A 450 1.86 -26.12 4.61
N PRO A 451 2.91 -25.89 5.41
CA PRO A 451 3.02 -24.69 6.23
C PRO A 451 3.02 -23.41 5.37
N PRO A 452 2.57 -22.27 5.91
CA PRO A 452 2.76 -20.99 5.26
C PRO A 452 4.26 -20.73 5.09
N ASP A 453 4.64 -20.29 3.90
CA ASP A 453 6.01 -19.95 3.57
C ASP A 453 6.10 -18.45 3.27
N ALA A 454 7.16 -17.80 3.73
CA ALA A 454 7.39 -16.39 3.46
C ALA A 454 8.74 -16.26 2.76
N VAL A 455 8.69 -16.06 1.45
CA VAL A 455 9.90 -15.84 0.66
C VAL A 455 10.22 -14.35 0.72
N ALA A 456 11.32 -14.02 1.38
CA ALA A 456 11.86 -12.67 1.38
C ALA A 456 12.67 -12.43 0.10
N GLN A 457 12.22 -11.49 -0.72
CA GLN A 457 13.00 -10.99 -1.84
C GLN A 457 13.75 -9.74 -1.38
N PHE A 458 15.06 -9.86 -1.23
CA PHE A 458 15.95 -8.74 -0.93
C PHE A 458 16.21 -7.94 -2.20
N HIS A 459 16.08 -6.62 -2.11
CA HIS A 459 16.36 -5.68 -3.21
C HIS A 459 17.79 -5.11 -3.13
N PHE A 460 18.63 -5.72 -2.31
CA PHE A 460 20.04 -5.37 -2.14
C PHE A 460 20.88 -6.64 -1.99
N PRO A 461 22.15 -6.64 -2.42
CA PRO A 461 23.05 -7.76 -2.21
C PRO A 461 23.32 -7.93 -0.70
N LEU A 462 22.97 -9.10 -0.15
CA LEU A 462 23.37 -9.48 1.19
C LEU A 462 24.87 -9.76 1.18
N GLN A 463 25.65 -9.01 1.96
CA GLN A 463 27.03 -9.38 2.20
C GLN A 463 27.03 -10.56 3.17
N ASP A 464 27.43 -11.74 2.69
CA ASP A 464 27.62 -12.90 3.53
C ASP A 464 28.68 -12.59 4.60
N HIS A 465 28.29 -12.59 5.86
CA HIS A 465 29.22 -12.49 6.99
C HIS A 465 30.24 -13.65 7.05
N ASN A 466 30.13 -14.65 6.16
CA ASN A 466 31.00 -15.83 6.07
C ASN A 466 32.11 -15.73 5.01
N ILE A 467 32.30 -14.58 4.35
CA ILE A 467 33.41 -14.40 3.41
C ILE A 467 34.77 -14.30 4.15
N SER A 468 34.78 -14.12 5.48
CA SER A 468 36.00 -14.08 6.29
C SER A 468 36.64 -15.44 6.58
N GLU A 469 35.95 -16.57 6.39
CA GLU A 469 36.53 -17.91 6.69
C GLU A 469 36.96 -18.70 5.45
N ASN A 470 36.35 -18.49 4.28
CA ASN A 470 36.66 -19.26 3.06
C ASN A 470 37.75 -18.66 2.16
N LEU A 471 38.34 -17.50 2.52
CA LEU A 471 39.48 -16.91 1.80
C LEU A 471 40.86 -17.32 2.35
N LYS A 472 40.94 -18.30 3.25
CA LYS A 472 42.24 -18.88 3.68
C LYS A 472 42.76 -20.00 2.75
N ALA A 473 41.99 -20.39 1.72
CA ALA A 473 42.34 -21.51 0.86
C ALA A 473 42.97 -21.13 -0.49
N ASN A 474 43.01 -19.85 -0.87
CA ASN A 474 43.69 -19.40 -2.08
C ASN A 474 44.47 -18.13 -1.80
N ASN A 475 45.79 -18.17 -2.01
CA ASN A 475 46.71 -17.03 -1.92
C ASN A 475 46.35 -15.91 -2.92
N LYS A 476 45.28 -15.15 -2.64
CA LYS A 476 45.02 -13.83 -3.21
C LYS A 476 44.77 -12.88 -2.04
N PRO A 477 45.43 -11.71 -1.99
CA PRO A 477 45.19 -10.73 -0.94
C PRO A 477 43.71 -10.31 -0.93
N PRO A 478 43.14 -9.99 0.24
CA PRO A 478 41.75 -9.54 0.34
C PRO A 478 41.55 -8.31 -0.58
N LEU A 479 40.43 -8.28 -1.32
CA LEU A 479 40.05 -7.10 -2.08
C LEU A 479 39.93 -5.90 -1.12
N ASN A 480 40.87 -4.97 -1.21
CA ASN A 480 40.84 -3.70 -0.47
C ASN A 480 39.62 -2.87 -0.89
N GLY A 481 38.93 -2.23 0.06
CA GLY A 481 38.02 -1.12 -0.21
C GLY A 481 36.57 -1.46 -0.62
N VAL A 482 36.05 -2.65 -0.32
CA VAL A 482 34.62 -2.95 -0.56
C VAL A 482 33.76 -2.08 0.36
N ILE A 483 33.14 -1.05 -0.20
CA ILE A 483 32.13 -0.26 0.51
C ILE A 483 30.97 -1.20 0.86
N PRO A 484 30.50 -1.21 2.13
CA PRO A 484 29.32 -1.97 2.48
C PRO A 484 28.14 -1.51 1.63
N THR A 485 27.20 -2.40 1.31
CA THR A 485 26.04 -2.00 0.52
C THR A 485 25.31 -0.84 1.21
N LEU A 486 25.12 0.26 0.50
CA LEU A 486 24.47 1.47 0.99
C LEU A 486 23.07 1.59 0.38
N VAL A 487 22.12 2.02 1.20
CA VAL A 487 20.73 2.24 0.79
C VAL A 487 20.31 3.66 1.17
N GLN A 488 19.47 4.27 0.33
CA GLN A 488 18.90 5.59 0.58
C GLN A 488 17.58 5.48 1.36
N ARG A 489 17.24 6.55 2.07
CA ARG A 489 15.94 6.71 2.72
C ARG A 489 14.82 6.55 1.70
N GLY A 490 13.84 5.72 2.04
CA GLY A 490 12.70 5.43 1.18
C GLY A 490 12.91 4.27 0.21
N THR A 491 14.12 3.72 0.10
CA THR A 491 14.36 2.51 -0.72
C THR A 491 13.65 1.30 -0.12
N ASN A 492 13.01 0.49 -0.97
CA ASN A 492 12.43 -0.78 -0.58
C ASN A 492 13.57 -1.78 -0.33
N LEU A 493 13.69 -2.31 0.88
CA LEU A 493 14.74 -3.23 1.28
C LEU A 493 14.36 -4.68 0.98
N VAL A 494 13.16 -5.06 1.45
CA VAL A 494 12.66 -6.43 1.36
C VAL A 494 11.19 -6.41 1.00
N THR A 495 10.82 -7.23 0.02
CA THR A 495 9.43 -7.58 -0.24
C THR A 495 9.17 -9.00 0.24
N ILE A 496 8.25 -9.16 1.20
CA ILE A 496 7.96 -10.46 1.78
C ILE A 496 6.76 -11.06 1.05
N HIS A 497 7.02 -12.02 0.16
CA HIS A 497 5.99 -12.77 -0.54
C HIS A 497 5.50 -13.90 0.37
N THR A 498 4.38 -13.67 1.06
CA THR A 498 3.76 -14.70 1.90
C THR A 498 2.93 -15.64 1.05
N ARG A 499 3.40 -16.88 0.86
CA ARG A 499 2.58 -17.98 0.35
C ARG A 499 1.74 -18.51 1.50
N ARG A 500 0.43 -18.38 1.36
CA ARG A 500 -0.50 -18.95 2.34
C ARG A 500 -0.28 -20.46 2.44
N GLY A 501 -0.21 -20.96 3.67
CA GLY A 501 -0.13 -22.39 3.92
C GLY A 501 -1.34 -23.10 3.32
N LYS A 502 -1.11 -24.26 2.72
CA LYS A 502 -2.19 -25.07 2.17
C LYS A 502 -2.66 -26.02 3.27
N SER A 503 -3.92 -25.90 3.66
CA SER A 503 -4.54 -26.82 4.60
C SER A 503 -4.45 -28.25 4.06
N GLY A 504 -4.07 -29.17 4.92
CA GLY A 504 -4.14 -30.60 4.64
C GLY A 504 -5.58 -31.08 4.74
N ILE A 505 -5.83 -32.31 4.32
CA ILE A 505 -7.13 -32.97 4.48
C ILE A 505 -6.86 -34.29 5.17
N ASN A 506 -7.33 -34.44 6.41
CA ASN A 506 -7.17 -35.71 7.12
C ASN A 506 -8.07 -36.81 6.53
N VAL A 507 -7.89 -38.05 6.98
CA VAL A 507 -8.72 -39.18 6.52
C VAL A 507 -10.22 -38.97 6.77
N ASN A 508 -10.56 -38.04 7.67
CA ASN A 508 -11.90 -37.65 8.04
C ASN A 508 -12.55 -36.55 7.18
N ARG A 509 -11.88 -36.09 6.10
CA ARG A 509 -12.27 -34.93 5.28
C ARG A 509 -12.36 -33.62 6.08
N CYS A 510 -11.79 -33.57 7.27
CA CYS A 510 -11.62 -32.32 7.99
C CYS A 510 -10.34 -31.65 7.51
N PHE A 511 -10.41 -30.34 7.34
CA PHE A 511 -9.22 -29.55 7.08
C PHE A 511 -8.30 -29.65 8.27
N VAL A 512 -7.07 -30.11 8.06
CA VAL A 512 -6.00 -29.95 9.03
C VAL A 512 -5.43 -28.57 8.77
N PRO A 513 -5.62 -27.61 9.68
CA PRO A 513 -5.07 -26.28 9.48
C PRO A 513 -3.55 -26.41 9.32
N PRO A 514 -2.93 -25.59 8.45
CA PRO A 514 -1.49 -25.57 8.38
C PRO A 514 -0.93 -25.26 9.76
N PRO A 515 0.16 -25.92 10.19
CA PRO A 515 0.73 -25.71 11.51
C PRO A 515 0.98 -24.21 11.72
N LEU A 516 0.62 -23.70 12.90
CA LEU A 516 0.83 -22.32 13.35
C LEU A 516 2.32 -22.06 13.61
N LYS A 517 3.20 -22.42 12.67
CA LYS A 517 4.50 -21.77 12.59
C LYS A 517 4.23 -20.45 11.91
N THR A 518 4.34 -19.35 12.67
CA THR A 518 4.55 -18.05 12.07
C THR A 518 5.71 -18.22 11.09
N PRO A 519 5.52 -17.94 9.78
CA PRO A 519 6.65 -17.98 8.87
C PRO A 519 7.72 -17.08 9.48
N GLN A 520 8.96 -17.58 9.56
CA GLN A 520 10.08 -16.86 10.15
C GLN A 520 10.35 -15.63 9.28
N SER A 521 9.61 -14.57 9.56
CA SER A 521 9.51 -13.40 8.71
C SER A 521 10.48 -12.36 9.23
N ILE A 522 11.14 -11.67 8.31
CA ILE A 522 12.09 -10.63 8.65
C ILE A 522 11.35 -9.52 9.40
N THR A 523 11.78 -9.26 10.63
CA THR A 523 11.19 -8.23 11.47
C THR A 523 11.90 -6.89 11.23
N PRO A 524 11.14 -5.77 11.17
CA PRO A 524 11.75 -4.46 11.11
C PRO A 524 12.50 -4.17 12.40
N GLY A 525 13.79 -3.86 12.28
CA GLY A 525 14.64 -3.37 13.35
C GLY A 525 14.70 -1.85 13.38
N LYS A 526 15.78 -1.32 13.96
CA LYS A 526 16.05 0.12 13.98
C LYS A 526 16.17 0.66 12.55
N ASN A 527 15.59 1.84 12.33
CA ASN A 527 15.64 2.57 11.05
C ASN A 527 14.99 1.87 9.84
N VAL A 528 14.07 0.93 10.08
CA VAL A 528 13.31 0.24 9.04
C VAL A 528 11.82 0.35 9.35
N VAL A 529 11.03 0.79 8.38
CA VAL A 529 9.57 0.94 8.51
C VAL A 529 8.88 -0.08 7.64
N LYS A 530 7.89 -0.78 8.22
CA LYS A 530 7.02 -1.69 7.49
C LYS A 530 5.87 -0.90 6.85
N LYS A 531 5.78 -0.90 5.51
CA LYS A 531 4.67 -0.32 4.75
C LYS A 531 3.54 -1.34 4.52
N GLN A 532 2.42 -0.85 3.99
CA GLN A 532 1.33 -1.68 3.47
C GLN A 532 1.89 -2.70 2.45
N ASN A 533 1.29 -3.90 2.36
CA ASN A 533 1.72 -5.03 1.52
C ASN A 533 3.05 -5.74 1.92
N ASN A 534 3.43 -5.75 3.20
CA ASN A 534 4.61 -6.49 3.69
C ASN A 534 5.94 -6.08 3.02
N VAL A 535 6.08 -4.79 2.68
CA VAL A 535 7.33 -4.21 2.19
C VAL A 535 8.06 -3.53 3.35
N LEU A 536 9.32 -3.88 3.57
CA LEU A 536 10.22 -3.20 4.51
C LEU A 536 10.97 -2.11 3.75
N MET A 537 10.93 -0.88 4.27
CA MET A 537 11.50 0.29 3.64
C MET A 537 12.49 0.98 4.57
N ALA A 538 13.57 1.52 4.00
CA ALA A 538 14.55 2.32 4.71
C ALA A 538 13.93 3.62 5.27
N SER A 539 14.12 3.90 6.56
CA SER A 539 13.71 5.21 7.13
C SER A 539 14.83 6.24 7.15
N CYS A 540 16.09 5.81 7.04
CA CYS A 540 17.27 6.65 6.91
C CYS A 540 18.24 6.05 5.88
N ASP A 541 19.23 6.84 5.48
CA ASP A 541 20.37 6.36 4.70
C ASP A 541 21.28 5.51 5.61
N GLY A 542 21.96 4.51 5.04
CA GLY A 542 22.93 3.71 5.80
C GLY A 542 23.18 2.35 5.19
N SER A 543 23.82 1.48 5.96
CA SER A 543 24.06 0.09 5.56
C SER A 543 23.01 -0.84 6.17
N PRO A 544 22.34 -1.69 5.37
CA PRO A 544 21.37 -2.65 5.88
C PRO A 544 22.10 -3.84 6.52
N ILE A 545 21.78 -4.12 7.78
CA ILE A 545 22.31 -5.24 8.56
C ILE A 545 21.17 -6.20 8.88
N LEU A 546 21.37 -7.47 8.54
CA LEU A 546 20.46 -8.56 8.91
C LEU A 546 21.07 -9.34 10.07
N SER A 547 20.45 -9.25 11.25
CA SER A 547 20.88 -10.01 12.43
C SER A 547 20.58 -11.52 12.29
N PRO A 548 21.28 -12.39 13.05
CA PRO A 548 20.99 -13.83 13.12
C PRO A 548 19.54 -14.16 13.53
N GLN A 549 18.87 -13.22 14.21
CA GLN A 549 17.48 -13.32 14.62
C GLN A 549 16.48 -12.83 13.54
N ASN A 550 16.92 -12.62 12.29
CA ASN A 550 16.13 -12.09 11.17
C ASN A 550 15.56 -10.68 11.41
N ILE A 551 16.21 -9.87 12.26
CA ILE A 551 15.90 -8.46 12.42
C ILE A 551 16.70 -7.67 11.38
N LEU A 552 16.02 -6.98 10.48
CA LEU A 552 16.63 -6.09 9.48
C LEU A 552 16.67 -4.67 10.01
N SER A 553 17.87 -4.11 10.19
CA SER A 553 18.08 -2.74 10.63
C SER A 553 18.96 -1.98 9.65
N ILE A 554 18.82 -0.66 9.60
CA ILE A 554 19.79 0.19 8.90
C ILE A 554 20.70 0.84 9.92
N ASN A 555 22.00 0.65 9.73
CA ASN A 555 23.03 1.33 10.50
C ASN A 555 23.46 2.62 9.77
N PRO A 556 23.17 3.81 10.33
CA PRO A 556 23.62 5.08 9.75
C PRO A 556 25.12 5.33 9.98
N ASP A 557 25.76 4.58 10.89
CA ASP A 557 27.19 4.67 11.17
C ASP A 557 27.93 3.62 10.33
N VAL A 558 28.52 4.04 9.22
CA VAL A 558 29.14 3.17 8.23
C VAL A 558 30.66 3.21 8.37
N SER A 559 31.26 2.09 8.78
CA SER A 559 32.71 1.94 8.82
C SER A 559 33.24 1.31 7.54
N ILE A 560 34.20 1.96 6.89
CA ILE A 560 34.89 1.49 5.68
C ILE A 560 36.33 1.15 6.06
N LYS A 561 36.65 -0.15 6.03
CA LYS A 561 38.00 -0.67 6.27
C LYS A 561 38.82 -0.61 4.97
N GLY A 562 39.33 0.57 4.63
CA GLY A 562 40.18 0.76 3.46
C GLY A 562 40.04 2.14 2.82
N ASP A 563 40.71 2.30 1.68
CA ASP A 563 40.73 3.53 0.90
C ASP A 563 39.46 3.65 0.03
N VAL A 564 39.00 4.88 -0.18
CA VAL A 564 37.90 5.20 -1.11
C VAL A 564 38.49 5.77 -2.39
N THR A 565 38.41 5.00 -3.47
CA THR A 565 38.92 5.32 -4.80
C THR A 565 37.83 5.88 -5.72
N VAL A 566 38.23 6.34 -6.92
CA VAL A 566 37.33 6.92 -7.93
C VAL A 566 36.20 5.96 -8.35
N GLU A 567 36.45 4.64 -8.32
CA GLU A 567 35.42 3.62 -8.65
C GLU A 567 34.19 3.69 -7.74
N ASN A 568 34.37 4.22 -6.53
CA ASN A 568 33.35 4.32 -5.51
C ASN A 568 32.67 5.70 -5.45
N SER A 569 33.02 6.62 -6.36
CA SER A 569 32.56 8.02 -6.38
C SER A 569 31.36 8.22 -7.34
N PRO A 570 30.37 9.09 -7.03
CA PRO A 570 30.24 9.89 -5.80
C PRO A 570 29.50 9.14 -4.68
N VAL A 571 29.96 9.32 -3.44
CA VAL A 571 29.31 8.76 -2.23
C VAL A 571 28.38 9.82 -1.65
N ILE A 572 27.11 9.80 -2.05
CA ILE A 572 26.09 10.79 -1.63
C ILE A 572 25.05 10.12 -0.74
N PHE A 573 25.28 10.17 0.58
CA PHE A 573 24.40 9.53 1.57
C PHE A 573 24.40 10.32 2.89
N ASP A 574 23.23 10.59 3.47
CA ASP A 574 23.08 11.27 4.77
C ASP A 574 23.38 10.33 5.96
N CYS A 575 24.64 9.86 6.02
CA CYS A 575 25.17 8.91 6.99
C CYS A 575 26.39 9.47 7.74
N ASN A 576 26.77 8.81 8.82
CA ASN A 576 28.05 9.02 9.48
C ASN A 576 29.06 8.01 8.90
N PHE A 577 30.13 8.48 8.27
CA PHE A 577 31.17 7.62 7.72
C PHE A 577 32.42 7.61 8.61
N GLU A 578 32.93 6.41 8.91
CA GLU A 578 34.23 6.20 9.54
C GLU A 578 35.12 5.41 8.58
N ILE A 579 36.03 6.12 7.90
CA ILE A 579 36.93 5.59 6.89
C ILE A 579 38.30 5.43 7.52
N ASP A 580 38.75 4.19 7.68
CA ASP A 580 40.09 3.92 8.24
C ASP A 580 41.22 4.17 7.21
N GLY A 581 40.89 4.34 5.93
CA GLY A 581 41.85 4.60 4.86
C GLY A 581 41.90 6.07 4.40
N THR A 582 42.31 6.22 3.15
CA THR A 582 42.45 7.48 2.43
C THR A 582 41.29 7.69 1.48
N VAL A 583 40.72 8.89 1.46
CA VAL A 583 39.81 9.32 0.39
C VAL A 583 40.67 9.92 -0.73
N GLU A 584 40.73 9.26 -1.88
CA GLU A 584 41.61 9.64 -3.00
C GLU A 584 41.16 10.90 -3.74
N THR A 585 42.08 11.48 -4.52
CA THR A 585 41.84 12.65 -5.34
C THR A 585 40.76 12.38 -6.39
N GLY A 586 39.79 13.30 -6.54
CA GLY A 586 38.68 13.16 -7.49
C GLY A 586 37.45 12.42 -6.95
N VAL A 587 37.48 11.97 -5.70
CA VAL A 587 36.32 11.41 -5.00
C VAL A 587 35.52 12.53 -4.32
N GLU A 588 34.20 12.51 -4.48
CA GLU A 588 33.28 13.40 -3.75
C GLU A 588 32.46 12.59 -2.76
N VAL A 589 32.57 12.95 -1.47
CA VAL A 589 31.84 12.33 -0.36
C VAL A 589 30.90 13.37 0.25
N GLN A 590 29.60 13.18 0.06
CA GLN A 590 28.57 13.99 0.70
C GLN A 590 27.91 13.19 1.81
N CYS A 591 28.04 13.66 3.05
CA CYS A 591 27.54 12.92 4.21
C CYS A 591 27.15 13.80 5.41
N ARG A 592 26.67 13.16 6.48
CA ARG A 592 26.34 13.86 7.73
C ARG A 592 27.62 14.17 8.49
N SER A 593 28.34 13.13 8.90
CA SER A 593 29.62 13.21 9.61
C SER A 593 30.67 12.36 8.90
N LEU A 594 31.91 12.82 8.87
CA LEU A 594 33.03 12.10 8.24
C LEU A 594 34.20 12.04 9.21
N LYS A 595 34.63 10.82 9.53
CA LYS A 595 35.90 10.55 10.20
C LYS A 595 36.78 9.78 9.23
N THR A 596 37.94 10.33 8.87
CA THR A 596 38.88 9.68 7.96
C THR A 596 40.32 9.80 8.47
N ASN A 597 41.19 8.87 8.06
CA ASN A 597 42.62 9.00 8.34
C ASN A 597 43.26 10.07 7.46
N THR A 598 43.12 9.93 6.15
CA THR A 598 43.70 10.86 5.17
C THR A 598 42.64 11.30 4.17
N LEU A 599 42.64 12.59 3.81
CA LEU A 599 41.70 13.15 2.84
C LEU A 599 42.45 13.84 1.71
N LYS A 600 42.23 13.40 0.47
CA LYS A 600 42.77 14.03 -0.76
C LYS A 600 41.71 14.46 -1.76
N GLY A 601 40.45 14.07 -1.53
CA GLY A 601 39.30 14.40 -2.36
C GLY A 601 38.48 15.56 -1.80
N LYS A 602 37.21 15.58 -2.21
CA LYS A 602 36.21 16.56 -1.77
C LYS A 602 35.24 15.95 -0.76
N ALA A 603 35.06 16.62 0.37
CA ALA A 603 34.14 16.22 1.44
C ALA A 603 33.12 17.33 1.71
N ILE A 604 31.83 17.00 1.60
CA ILE A 604 30.72 17.91 1.91
C ILE A 604 29.91 17.32 3.06
N ASN A 605 29.87 18.04 4.18
CA ASN A 605 29.37 17.54 5.44
C ASN A 605 28.32 18.46 6.07
N SER A 606 27.32 17.86 6.71
CA SER A 606 26.29 18.62 7.44
C SER A 606 26.64 18.86 8.91
N GLU A 607 27.45 17.98 9.51
CA GLU A 607 27.83 18.03 10.91
C GLU A 607 29.35 18.06 11.07
N GLU A 608 29.97 16.97 11.53
CA GLU A 608 31.38 16.97 11.93
C GLU A 608 32.29 16.37 10.84
N VAL A 609 33.50 16.91 10.71
CA VAL A 609 34.57 16.32 9.91
C VAL A 609 35.82 16.16 10.76
N ILE A 610 36.33 14.94 10.89
CA ILE A 610 37.56 14.63 11.62
C ILE A 610 38.55 13.97 10.65
N VAL A 611 39.71 14.61 10.45
CA VAL A 611 40.83 14.04 9.69
C VAL A 611 41.99 13.74 10.63
N MET A 612 42.29 12.46 10.84
CA MET A 612 43.19 12.01 11.90
C MET A 612 44.69 12.22 11.59
N HIS A 613 45.10 12.12 10.33
CA HIS A 613 46.51 12.21 9.91
C HIS A 613 46.83 13.43 9.04
N GLU A 614 46.31 13.48 7.82
CA GLU A 614 46.63 14.56 6.88
C GLU A 614 45.52 14.82 5.85
N ALA A 615 45.34 16.08 5.48
CA ALA A 615 44.50 16.52 4.37
C ALA A 615 45.38 17.16 3.28
N ILE A 616 45.49 16.54 2.11
CA ILE A 616 46.41 16.96 1.03
C ILE A 616 45.63 17.17 -0.26
N ASN A 617 45.67 18.36 -0.86
CA ASN A 617 44.85 18.71 -2.03
C ASN A 617 43.34 18.48 -1.80
N ALA A 618 42.88 18.60 -0.56
CA ALA A 618 41.50 18.33 -0.19
C ALA A 618 40.62 19.59 -0.29
N GLU A 619 39.34 19.39 -0.58
CA GLU A 619 38.31 20.41 -0.46
C GLU A 619 37.29 19.97 0.59
N ILE A 620 37.25 20.65 1.74
CA ILE A 620 36.35 20.32 2.86
C ILE A 620 35.33 21.43 3.03
N ILE A 621 34.05 21.10 2.91
CA ILE A 621 32.95 22.03 3.14
C ILE A 621 32.04 21.42 4.22
N SER A 622 32.03 21.99 5.42
CA SER A 622 31.19 21.49 6.52
C SER A 622 30.32 22.59 7.13
N LYS A 623 29.06 22.26 7.42
CA LYS A 623 28.16 23.11 8.20
C LYS A 623 28.36 22.99 9.72
N GLY A 624 29.11 22.00 10.18
CA GLY A 624 29.44 21.85 11.60
C GLY A 624 30.91 22.07 11.90
N THR A 625 31.45 21.32 12.84
CA THR A 625 32.82 21.47 13.34
C THR A 625 33.80 20.66 12.50
N ILE A 626 34.98 21.22 12.25
CA ILE A 626 36.04 20.55 11.50
C ILE A 626 37.24 20.38 12.41
N THR A 627 37.72 19.16 12.59
CA THR A 627 38.93 18.82 13.35
C THR A 627 39.95 18.19 12.42
N LEU A 628 41.12 18.81 12.32
CA LEU A 628 42.18 18.40 11.41
C LEU A 628 43.49 18.25 12.18
N SER A 629 44.42 17.52 11.58
CA SER A 629 45.77 17.30 12.10
C SER A 629 46.78 18.07 11.25
N SER A 630 47.22 17.53 10.13
CA SER A 630 48.03 18.27 9.13
C SER A 630 47.23 18.56 7.86
N VAL A 631 47.51 19.70 7.22
CA VAL A 631 46.84 20.18 6.01
C VAL A 631 47.83 20.78 5.02
N GLU A 632 47.79 20.33 3.78
CA GLU A 632 48.63 20.86 2.70
C GLU A 632 47.80 21.12 1.43
N LYS A 633 48.01 22.27 0.80
CA LYS A 633 47.40 22.64 -0.49
C LYS A 633 45.88 22.46 -0.55
N SER A 634 45.18 22.68 0.56
CA SER A 634 43.76 22.35 0.70
C SER A 634 42.90 23.60 0.90
N LEU A 635 41.61 23.49 0.56
CA LEU A 635 40.59 24.50 0.83
C LEU A 635 39.63 23.96 1.88
N ILE A 636 39.54 24.64 3.03
CA ILE A 636 38.68 24.21 4.13
C ILE A 636 37.70 25.33 4.45
N ILE A 637 36.42 25.01 4.40
CA ILE A 637 35.31 25.91 4.66
C ILE A 637 34.43 25.27 5.73
N GLY A 638 34.37 25.88 6.90
CA GLY A 638 33.53 25.44 8.02
C GLY A 638 32.60 26.56 8.47
N GLU A 639 31.29 26.31 8.59
CA GLU A 639 30.36 27.32 9.14
C GLU A 639 30.54 27.54 10.64
N LYS A 640 31.06 26.57 11.39
CA LYS A 640 31.31 26.66 12.83
C LYS A 640 32.80 26.77 13.16
N ASN A 641 33.26 26.00 14.15
CA ASN A 641 34.64 26.02 14.64
C ASN A 641 35.52 25.07 13.84
N ILE A 642 36.73 25.52 13.53
CA ILE A 642 37.78 24.69 12.93
C ILE A 642 38.89 24.54 13.96
N THR A 643 39.28 23.32 14.27
CA THR A 643 40.37 23.01 15.19
C THR A 643 41.44 22.21 14.46
N VAL A 644 42.67 22.69 14.48
CA VAL A 644 43.84 21.95 14.00
C VAL A 644 44.66 21.53 15.21
N GLN A 645 44.70 20.24 15.49
CA GLN A 645 45.40 19.66 16.63
C GLN A 645 45.89 18.25 16.31
N LEU A 646 47.05 17.89 16.86
CA LEU A 646 47.64 16.57 16.68
C LEU A 646 46.85 15.53 17.51
N ASN A 647 46.22 14.55 16.86
CA ASN A 647 45.44 13.52 17.55
C ASN A 647 46.29 12.40 18.17
N THR A 648 47.57 12.26 17.78
CA THR A 648 48.52 11.33 18.41
C THR A 648 49.89 11.99 18.59
N PRO A 649 50.35 12.26 19.83
CA PRO A 649 51.68 12.80 20.06
C PRO A 649 52.72 11.71 19.79
N LYS A 650 53.24 11.62 18.56
CA LYS A 650 54.28 10.63 18.22
C LYS A 650 55.63 11.01 18.83
N LYS A 651 55.95 12.32 18.98
CA LYS A 651 57.04 12.90 19.81
C LYS A 651 56.71 14.37 20.15
N PRO A 652 57.25 14.96 21.24
CA PRO A 652 57.07 16.38 21.57
C PRO A 652 57.66 17.38 20.56
N SER A 653 58.40 16.90 19.56
CA SER A 653 59.00 17.70 18.48
C SER A 653 58.16 17.77 17.20
N ASP A 654 57.05 17.03 17.12
CA ASP A 654 56.28 16.90 15.89
C ASP A 654 55.20 17.99 15.84
N PHE A 655 55.36 18.93 14.90
CA PHE A 655 54.36 19.96 14.60
C PHE A 655 53.45 19.51 13.45
N ASN A 656 52.16 19.83 13.55
CA ASN A 656 51.21 19.78 12.44
C ASN A 656 51.69 20.67 11.29
N ARG A 657 51.53 20.25 10.04
CA ARG A 657 51.92 21.04 8.87
C ARG A 657 50.71 21.75 8.30
N ILE A 658 50.77 23.07 8.11
CA ILE A 658 49.72 23.85 7.42
C ILE A 658 50.40 24.64 6.30
N TYR A 659 50.43 24.07 5.10
CA TYR A 659 51.18 24.63 3.97
C TYR A 659 50.26 24.98 2.79
N ASP A 660 50.45 26.18 2.22
CA ASP A 660 49.73 26.67 1.04
C ASP A 660 48.21 26.39 1.08
N THR A 661 47.60 26.56 2.26
CA THR A 661 46.22 26.17 2.54
C THR A 661 45.36 27.41 2.83
N GLU A 662 44.09 27.36 2.43
CA GLU A 662 43.08 28.35 2.82
C GLU A 662 42.08 27.73 3.81
N ILE A 663 42.05 28.27 5.04
CA ILE A 663 41.16 27.84 6.11
C ILE A 663 40.16 28.96 6.40
N ASN A 664 38.88 28.71 6.14
CA ASN A 664 37.78 29.64 6.31
C ASN A 664 36.81 29.11 7.37
N GLY A 665 36.97 29.57 8.62
CA GLY A 665 36.06 29.25 9.73
C GLY A 665 34.99 30.31 9.94
N GLY A 666 33.75 29.88 10.16
CA GLY A 666 32.62 30.76 10.41
C GLY A 666 32.59 31.31 11.83
N ASP A 667 33.08 30.57 12.84
CA ASP A 667 33.16 31.07 14.22
C ASP A 667 34.62 31.26 14.66
N THR A 668 35.24 30.18 15.14
CA THR A 668 36.57 30.21 15.77
C THR A 668 37.51 29.26 15.04
N VAL A 669 38.72 29.72 14.72
CA VAL A 669 39.79 28.83 14.24
C VAL A 669 40.83 28.67 15.33
N LYS A 670 41.02 27.45 15.81
CA LYS A 670 42.00 27.09 16.84
C LYS A 670 43.10 26.24 16.22
N ILE A 671 44.35 26.66 16.33
CA ILE A 671 45.49 25.94 15.80
C ILE A 671 46.47 25.72 16.95
N ASN A 672 46.76 24.44 17.21
CA ASN A 672 47.67 24.00 18.26
C ASN A 672 48.83 23.23 17.62
N ASP A 673 50.05 23.46 18.12
CA ASP A 673 51.24 22.68 17.80
C ASP A 673 51.46 22.52 16.29
N ALA A 674 51.45 23.63 15.54
CA ALA A 674 51.50 23.62 14.08
C ALA A 674 52.58 24.55 13.50
N LYS A 675 53.07 24.21 12.31
CA LYS A 675 53.90 25.07 11.46
C LYS A 675 53.09 25.53 10.26
N ILE A 676 52.91 26.85 10.13
CA ILE A 676 52.10 27.46 9.07
C ILE A 676 53.02 28.12 8.05
N ILE A 677 52.87 27.83 6.75
CA ILE A 677 53.64 28.48 5.68
C ILE A 677 52.69 28.79 4.51
N GLY A 678 52.79 29.99 3.92
CA GLY A 678 52.07 30.33 2.70
C GLY A 678 50.54 30.24 2.78
N SER A 679 49.97 30.22 3.98
CA SER A 679 48.57 29.89 4.21
C SER A 679 47.73 31.11 4.62
N VAL A 680 46.45 31.07 4.27
CA VAL A 680 45.46 32.08 4.63
C VAL A 680 44.50 31.48 5.64
N ILE A 681 44.42 32.07 6.84
CA ILE A 681 43.57 31.58 7.92
C ILE A 681 42.57 32.66 8.27
N ARG A 682 41.28 32.30 8.27
CA ARG A 682 40.17 33.21 8.47
C ARG A 682 39.19 32.70 9.51
N ALA A 683 38.70 33.59 10.35
CA ALA A 683 37.62 33.34 11.30
C ALA A 683 36.70 34.58 11.40
N LYS A 684 35.37 34.44 11.56
CA LYS A 684 34.52 35.63 11.83
C LYS A 684 34.68 36.15 13.26
N LYS A 685 34.86 35.27 14.26
CA LYS A 685 34.99 35.68 15.66
C LYS A 685 36.43 35.75 16.10
N ARG A 686 37.12 34.61 16.16
CA ARG A 686 38.47 34.58 16.76
C ARG A 686 39.39 33.53 16.15
N ILE A 687 40.66 33.91 16.01
CA ILE A 687 41.76 33.00 15.66
C ILE A 687 42.60 32.79 16.91
N ILE A 688 42.87 31.54 17.28
CA ILE A 688 43.67 31.18 18.46
C ILE A 688 44.86 30.34 17.99
N LEU A 689 46.06 30.84 18.22
CA LEU A 689 47.32 30.16 17.91
C LEU A 689 48.02 29.78 19.22
N LYS A 690 48.25 28.48 19.43
CA LYS A 690 48.98 27.96 20.61
C LYS A 690 50.17 27.12 20.16
N ASN A 691 51.38 27.55 20.54
CA ASN A 691 52.61 26.85 20.18
C ASN A 691 52.72 26.64 18.65
N VAL A 692 52.53 27.72 17.90
CA VAL A 692 52.51 27.70 16.44
C VAL A 692 53.78 28.39 15.92
N ILE A 693 54.40 27.79 14.90
CA ILE A 693 55.52 28.40 14.17
C ILE A 693 54.96 28.99 12.87
N VAL A 694 54.84 30.30 12.80
CA VAL A 694 54.40 30.99 11.59
C VAL A 694 55.60 31.25 10.69
N GLY A 695 55.52 30.82 9.44
CA GLY A 695 56.52 31.03 8.40
C GLY A 695 56.13 32.16 7.45
N ASN A 696 56.88 32.28 6.37
CA ASN A 696 56.72 33.38 5.42
C ASN A 696 55.37 33.31 4.67
N ARG A 697 54.86 34.49 4.30
CA ARG A 697 53.65 34.69 3.47
C ARG A 697 52.34 34.18 4.09
N CYS A 698 52.20 34.27 5.42
CA CYS A 698 50.94 33.93 6.09
C CYS A 698 50.02 35.16 6.19
N SER A 699 48.72 34.94 6.03
CA SER A 699 47.69 35.98 6.22
C SER A 699 46.63 35.50 7.20
N PHE A 700 46.39 36.29 8.26
CA PHE A 700 45.38 36.02 9.27
C PHE A 700 44.26 37.05 9.18
N ILE A 701 43.03 36.59 8.97
CA ILE A 701 41.86 37.43 8.71
C ILE A 701 40.79 37.16 9.78
N ALA A 702 40.55 38.10 10.69
CA ALA A 702 39.55 37.95 11.74
C ALA A 702 38.40 38.96 11.55
N GLY A 703 37.15 38.51 11.56
CA GLY A 703 35.99 39.40 11.42
C GLY A 703 35.38 39.50 10.03
N ASP A 704 36.08 39.05 8.98
CA ASP A 704 35.56 39.05 7.61
C ASP A 704 35.07 37.66 7.20
N SER A 705 33.82 37.57 6.76
CA SER A 705 33.33 36.38 6.05
C SER A 705 33.97 36.24 4.66
N VAL A 706 33.86 35.05 4.07
CA VAL A 706 34.36 34.79 2.71
C VAL A 706 33.68 35.73 1.71
N GLU A 707 32.37 35.91 1.85
CA GLU A 707 31.54 36.80 1.04
C GLU A 707 31.96 38.26 1.24
N ALA A 708 32.20 38.69 2.48
CA ALA A 708 32.63 40.05 2.79
C ALA A 708 33.98 40.39 2.12
N THR A 709 34.94 39.47 2.12
CA THR A 709 36.19 39.70 1.37
C THR A 709 36.03 39.68 -0.14
N ALA A 710 35.15 38.84 -0.68
CA ALA A 710 34.85 38.85 -2.10
C ALA A 710 34.27 40.22 -2.50
N SER A 711 33.32 40.72 -1.70
CA SER A 711 32.76 42.07 -1.83
C SER A 711 33.79 43.19 -1.65
N LYS A 712 34.78 43.02 -0.76
CA LYS A 712 35.91 43.99 -0.64
C LYS A 712 36.78 44.01 -1.89
N LYS A 713 37.11 42.84 -2.46
CA LYS A 713 37.89 42.75 -3.72
C LYS A 713 37.14 43.37 -4.89
N THR A 714 35.83 43.12 -5.01
CA THR A 714 35.01 43.75 -6.05
C THR A 714 34.95 45.26 -5.86
N LEU A 715 34.81 45.74 -4.62
CA LEU A 715 34.84 47.16 -4.28
C LEU A 715 36.17 47.84 -4.64
N GLU A 716 37.30 47.18 -4.39
CA GLU A 716 38.63 47.67 -4.79
C GLU A 716 38.76 47.77 -6.32
N SER A 717 38.26 46.77 -7.05
CA SER A 717 38.23 46.78 -8.51
C SER A 717 37.36 47.91 -9.08
N LEU A 718 36.22 48.22 -8.43
CA LEU A 718 35.33 49.32 -8.81
C LEU A 718 35.98 50.68 -8.55
N ASN A 719 36.62 50.87 -7.40
CA ASN A 719 37.37 52.09 -7.10
C ASN A 719 38.45 52.37 -8.15
N ASN A 720 39.17 51.33 -8.59
CA ASN A 720 40.16 51.46 -9.66
C ASN A 720 39.53 51.86 -11.00
N LYS A 721 38.34 51.36 -11.33
CA LYS A 721 37.60 51.77 -12.54
C LYS A 721 37.11 53.21 -12.45
N ILE A 722 36.57 53.63 -11.31
CA ILE A 722 36.11 55.00 -11.06
C ILE A 722 37.28 55.98 -11.20
N ASN A 723 38.42 55.68 -10.56
CA ASN A 723 39.62 56.52 -10.65
C ASN A 723 40.14 56.67 -12.09
N LYS A 724 40.07 55.60 -12.90
CA LYS A 724 40.43 55.66 -14.34
C LYS A 724 39.48 56.55 -15.14
N ILE A 725 38.18 56.50 -14.86
CA ILE A 725 37.19 57.37 -15.53
C ILE A 725 37.39 58.83 -15.10
N ASP A 726 37.61 59.08 -13.82
CA ASP A 726 37.89 60.43 -13.31
C ASP A 726 39.14 61.05 -13.94
N ALA A 727 40.20 60.26 -14.13
CA ALA A 727 41.38 60.72 -14.85
C ALA A 727 41.07 61.11 -16.30
N LYS A 728 40.23 60.33 -17.00
CA LYS A 728 39.79 60.63 -18.38
C LYS A 728 38.92 61.88 -18.46
N ILE A 729 37.97 62.04 -17.55
CA ILE A 729 37.12 63.24 -17.48
C ILE A 729 38.00 64.48 -17.26
N LYS A 730 38.94 64.44 -16.31
CA LYS A 730 39.89 65.55 -16.07
C LYS A 730 40.73 65.88 -17.31
N LEU A 731 41.16 64.87 -18.07
CA LEU A 731 41.94 65.07 -19.29
C LEU A 731 41.11 65.73 -20.41
N LEU A 732 39.87 65.27 -20.62
CA LEU A 732 38.94 65.87 -21.59
C LEU A 732 38.53 67.29 -21.20
N GLN A 733 38.31 67.57 -19.91
CA GLN A 733 38.04 68.91 -19.41
C GLN A 733 39.21 69.87 -19.68
N LYS A 734 40.45 69.44 -19.42
CA LYS A 734 41.65 70.22 -19.77
C LYS A 734 41.78 70.47 -21.26
N SER A 735 41.48 69.46 -22.09
CA SER A 735 41.46 69.60 -23.55
C SER A 735 40.43 70.63 -24.00
N SER A 736 39.20 70.57 -23.48
CA SER A 736 38.14 71.55 -23.79
C SER A 736 38.51 72.97 -23.33
N GLN A 737 39.13 73.12 -22.15
CA GLN A 737 39.63 74.43 -21.68
C GLN A 737 40.73 74.99 -22.60
N ALA A 738 41.65 74.15 -23.06
CA ALA A 738 42.70 74.56 -24.01
C ALA A 738 42.12 74.97 -25.37
N LEU A 739 41.03 74.32 -25.82
CA LEU A 739 40.31 74.73 -27.03
C LEU A 739 39.65 76.10 -26.84
N PHE A 740 38.98 76.34 -25.71
CA PHE A 740 38.40 77.66 -25.42
C PHE A 740 39.45 78.78 -25.41
N ALA A 741 40.62 78.55 -24.82
CA ALA A 741 41.71 79.52 -24.81
C ALA A 741 42.21 79.90 -26.22
N LYS A 742 42.12 78.96 -27.19
CA LYS A 742 42.52 79.20 -28.59
C LYS A 742 41.47 79.98 -29.40
N ILE A 743 40.23 80.10 -28.91
CA ILE A 743 39.11 80.78 -29.58
C ILE A 743 39.03 82.28 -29.16
N GLU A 744 39.86 82.77 -28.25
CA GLU A 744 39.80 84.18 -27.84
C GLU A 744 40.05 85.15 -29.02
N LYS A 745 39.13 86.11 -29.22
CA LYS A 745 39.12 87.12 -30.32
C LYS A 745 40.24 88.18 -30.25
N LYS A 746 41.40 87.88 -29.64
CA LYS A 746 42.49 88.86 -29.43
C LYS A 746 43.02 89.44 -30.75
N ASP A 747 43.14 88.62 -31.77
CA ASP A 747 43.69 89.02 -33.07
C ASP A 747 42.75 89.89 -33.91
N ILE A 748 41.43 89.64 -33.85
CA ILE A 748 40.43 90.40 -34.61
C ILE A 748 40.17 91.75 -33.94
N ALA A 749 40.17 91.78 -32.59
CA ALA A 749 40.02 93.01 -31.82
C ALA A 749 41.19 94.00 -32.07
N ALA A 750 42.43 93.49 -32.16
CA ALA A 750 43.59 94.31 -32.50
C ALA A 750 43.50 94.91 -33.91
N ILE A 751 43.07 94.12 -34.91
CA ILE A 751 42.86 94.61 -36.28
C ILE A 751 41.70 95.62 -36.35
N ASP A 752 40.66 95.45 -35.53
CA ASP A 752 39.56 96.42 -35.42
C ASP A 752 39.99 97.76 -34.83
N GLU A 753 40.86 97.74 -33.83
CA GLU A 753 41.49 98.98 -33.33
C GLU A 753 42.36 99.64 -34.41
N GLU A 754 43.17 98.88 -35.14
CA GLU A 754 43.98 99.40 -36.24
C GLU A 754 43.13 99.99 -37.38
N ILE A 755 42.03 99.34 -37.77
CA ILE A 755 41.07 99.86 -38.76
C ILE A 755 40.45 101.17 -38.25
N LYS A 756 40.09 101.23 -36.97
CA LYS A 756 39.51 102.43 -36.35
C LYS A 756 40.50 103.60 -36.35
N ILE A 757 41.78 103.35 -36.05
CA ILE A 757 42.85 104.35 -36.11
C ILE A 757 43.07 104.81 -37.56
N CYS A 758 43.22 103.88 -38.50
CA CYS A 758 43.51 104.17 -39.90
C CYS A 758 42.35 104.91 -40.59
N SER A 759 41.09 104.65 -40.20
CA SER A 759 39.91 105.34 -40.72
C SER A 759 39.81 106.82 -40.31
N ARG A 760 40.42 107.20 -39.18
CA ARG A 760 40.40 108.57 -38.67
C ARG A 760 41.45 109.49 -39.33
N GLN A 761 42.42 108.94 -40.05
CA GLN A 761 43.58 109.65 -40.60
C GLN A 761 43.61 109.74 -42.14
N LEU A 762 42.49 109.48 -42.82
CA LEU A 762 42.40 109.42 -44.29
C LEU A 762 42.78 110.75 -44.96
N ARG A 763 43.97 110.83 -45.58
CA ARG A 763 44.41 112.01 -46.36
C ARG A 763 45.04 111.66 -47.71
N THR A 764 45.47 110.41 -47.94
CA THR A 764 46.16 110.03 -49.20
C THR A 764 45.61 108.75 -49.83
N LYS A 765 45.89 108.54 -51.13
CA LYS A 765 45.55 107.31 -51.88
C LYS A 765 46.23 106.06 -51.27
N ALA A 766 47.41 106.22 -50.68
CA ALA A 766 48.12 105.15 -49.98
C ALA A 766 47.41 104.70 -48.70
N ASP A 767 46.75 105.62 -47.98
CA ASP A 767 45.96 105.29 -46.79
C ASP A 767 44.70 104.52 -47.14
N LEU A 768 44.08 104.83 -48.30
CA LEU A 768 42.95 104.07 -48.84
C LEU A 768 43.35 102.64 -49.21
N ASP A 769 44.51 102.44 -49.85
CA ASP A 769 45.04 101.12 -50.18
C ASP A 769 45.41 100.32 -48.92
N ARG A 770 45.96 100.98 -47.88
CA ARG A 770 46.26 100.36 -46.59
C ARG A 770 44.99 99.93 -45.86
N LEU A 771 43.95 100.77 -45.85
CA LEU A 771 42.65 100.45 -45.27
C LEU A 771 41.98 99.28 -46.02
N ALA A 772 42.10 99.23 -47.35
CA ALA A 772 41.60 98.13 -48.16
C ALA A 772 42.32 96.80 -47.81
N LYS A 773 43.66 96.83 -47.67
CA LYS A 773 44.45 95.67 -47.23
C LYS A 773 44.08 95.21 -45.81
N LEU A 774 43.86 96.14 -44.87
CA LEU A 774 43.42 95.83 -43.51
C LEU A 774 42.01 95.22 -43.47
N ARG A 775 41.08 95.71 -44.31
CA ARG A 775 39.74 95.12 -44.44
C ARG A 775 39.76 93.72 -45.07
N VAL A 776 40.64 93.48 -46.05
CA VAL A 776 40.81 92.15 -46.66
C VAL A 776 41.44 91.17 -45.67
N THR A 777 42.47 91.59 -44.93
CA THR A 777 43.11 90.76 -43.89
C THR A 777 42.15 90.47 -42.73
N LYS A 778 41.35 91.46 -42.30
CA LYS A 778 40.24 91.25 -41.35
C LYS A 778 39.27 90.19 -41.87
N ARG A 779 38.73 90.34 -43.08
CA ARG A 779 37.81 89.35 -43.68
C ARG A 779 38.42 87.96 -43.82
N LYS A 780 39.72 87.87 -44.11
CA LYS A 780 40.44 86.59 -44.20
C LYS A 780 40.54 85.94 -42.81
N LYS A 781 40.94 86.70 -41.78
CA LYS A 781 40.99 86.21 -40.40
C LYS A 781 39.61 85.90 -39.83
N GLU A 782 38.56 86.65 -40.20
CA GLU A 782 37.17 86.37 -39.82
C GLU A 782 36.70 85.04 -40.41
N ARG A 783 36.97 84.78 -41.70
CA ARG A 783 36.67 83.47 -42.33
C ARG A 783 37.46 82.33 -41.71
N GLU A 784 38.76 82.52 -41.47
CA GLU A 784 39.60 81.53 -40.78
C GLU A 784 39.08 81.27 -39.36
N TYR A 785 38.60 82.30 -38.67
CA TYR A 785 38.00 82.19 -37.34
C TYR A 785 36.64 81.50 -37.36
N GLU A 786 35.78 81.76 -38.36
CA GLU A 786 34.50 81.05 -38.57
C GLU A 786 34.72 79.56 -38.83
N ILE A 787 35.65 79.21 -39.74
CA ILE A 787 36.02 77.81 -40.02
C ILE A 787 36.55 77.13 -38.76
N ASN A 788 37.44 77.81 -38.02
CA ASN A 788 37.97 77.28 -36.77
C ASN A 788 36.90 77.14 -35.68
N ILE A 789 35.92 78.06 -35.58
CA ILE A 789 34.80 77.93 -34.64
C ILE A 789 33.98 76.69 -34.95
N ASP A 790 33.68 76.43 -36.22
CA ASP A 790 32.89 75.26 -36.59
C ASP A 790 33.66 73.96 -36.27
N GLU A 791 34.96 73.90 -36.61
CA GLU A 791 35.81 72.75 -36.27
C GLU A 791 35.94 72.56 -34.75
N TYR A 792 36.26 73.61 -33.99
CA TYR A 792 36.36 73.55 -32.53
C TYR A 792 35.01 73.29 -31.86
N GLY A 793 33.91 73.79 -32.43
CA GLY A 793 32.55 73.53 -32.00
C GLY A 793 32.18 72.06 -32.13
N THR A 794 32.54 71.41 -33.25
CA THR A 794 32.31 69.97 -33.41
C THR A 794 33.15 69.14 -32.43
N ILE A 795 34.41 69.51 -32.20
CA ILE A 795 35.28 68.84 -31.22
C ILE A 795 34.77 69.06 -29.80
N PHE A 796 34.30 70.27 -29.47
CA PHE A 796 33.74 70.59 -28.17
C PHE A 796 32.45 69.81 -27.91
N MET A 797 31.54 69.73 -28.88
CA MET A 797 30.32 68.93 -28.78
C MET A 797 30.64 67.43 -28.62
N LYS A 798 31.65 66.92 -29.35
CA LYS A 798 32.15 65.55 -29.16
C LYS A 798 32.71 65.34 -27.75
N ASN A 799 33.58 66.23 -27.27
CA ASN A 799 34.16 66.14 -25.92
C ASN A 799 33.07 66.23 -24.84
N SER A 800 32.09 67.13 -25.00
CA SER A 800 30.97 67.29 -24.08
C SER A 800 30.10 66.03 -24.04
N ALA A 801 29.78 65.44 -25.19
CA ALA A 801 29.05 64.18 -25.26
C ALA A 801 29.82 63.03 -24.60
N ILE A 802 31.13 62.93 -24.83
CA ILE A 802 31.99 61.91 -24.20
C ILE A 802 32.10 62.12 -22.69
N ILE A 803 32.26 63.36 -22.23
CA ILE A 803 32.28 63.70 -20.80
C ILE A 803 30.95 63.29 -20.16
N LYS A 804 29.81 63.65 -20.77
CA LYS A 804 28.48 63.28 -20.26
C LYS A 804 28.33 61.76 -20.16
N ALA A 805 28.71 61.02 -21.20
CA ALA A 805 28.67 59.55 -21.20
C ALA A 805 29.59 58.93 -20.12
N HIS A 806 30.78 59.51 -19.91
CA HIS A 806 31.68 59.07 -18.83
C HIS A 806 31.15 59.44 -17.44
N GLN A 807 30.47 60.58 -17.29
CA GLN A 807 29.82 61.00 -16.05
C GLN A 807 28.66 60.05 -15.70
N GLU A 808 27.83 59.70 -16.67
CA GLU A 808 26.75 58.73 -16.51
C GLU A 808 27.30 57.36 -16.09
N LYS A 809 28.35 56.89 -16.78
CA LYS A 809 29.04 55.64 -16.41
C LYS A 809 29.72 55.69 -15.05
N LYS A 810 30.22 56.86 -14.63
CA LYS A 810 30.76 57.05 -13.27
C LYS A 810 29.65 56.92 -12.25
N ASN A 811 28.52 57.60 -12.46
CA ASN A 811 27.38 57.58 -11.55
C ASN A 811 26.84 56.16 -11.36
N THR A 812 26.77 55.35 -12.41
CA THR A 812 26.35 53.94 -12.29
C THR A 812 27.35 53.12 -11.45
N LEU A 813 28.65 53.24 -11.72
CA LEU A 813 29.68 52.56 -10.91
C LEU A 813 29.71 53.03 -9.45
N GLU A 814 29.40 54.31 -9.19
CA GLU A 814 29.28 54.84 -7.84
C GLU A 814 28.04 54.31 -7.11
N ALA A 815 26.92 54.10 -7.82
CA ALA A 815 25.74 53.44 -7.28
C ALA A 815 26.07 51.98 -6.90
N ASP A 816 26.68 51.21 -7.80
CA ASP A 816 27.11 49.82 -7.54
C ASP A 816 28.08 49.75 -6.34
N ARG A 817 29.03 50.68 -6.28
CA ARG A 817 29.98 50.78 -5.15
C ARG A 817 29.23 51.01 -3.83
N ASN A 818 28.23 51.90 -3.81
CA ASN A 818 27.47 52.21 -2.61
C ASN A 818 26.58 51.02 -2.18
N GLU A 819 26.03 50.27 -3.13
CA GLU A 819 25.27 49.04 -2.86
C GLU A 819 26.17 47.97 -2.23
N ILE A 820 27.35 47.71 -2.79
CA ILE A 820 28.30 46.74 -2.21
C ILE A 820 28.77 47.20 -0.83
N LYS A 821 28.99 48.51 -0.61
CA LYS A 821 29.27 49.05 0.74
C LYS A 821 28.14 48.73 1.71
N LYS A 822 26.89 48.90 1.29
CA LYS A 822 25.72 48.58 2.12
C LYS A 822 25.71 47.09 2.48
N GLN A 823 25.90 46.20 1.50
CA GLN A 823 25.99 44.74 1.73
C GLN A 823 27.10 44.37 2.74
N ILE A 824 28.28 44.98 2.63
CA ILE A 824 29.38 44.77 3.60
C ILE A 824 28.97 45.23 5.00
N THR A 825 28.29 46.39 5.09
CA THR A 825 27.82 46.93 6.37
C THR A 825 26.76 46.02 7.00
N ASP A 826 25.87 45.47 6.18
CA ASP A 826 24.84 44.52 6.60
C ASP A 826 25.49 43.25 7.17
N TYR A 827 26.53 42.70 6.52
CA TYR A 827 27.28 41.55 7.05
C TYR A 827 27.84 41.85 8.45
N TYR A 828 28.41 43.03 8.68
CA TYR A 828 28.98 43.38 9.99
C TYR A 828 27.94 43.70 11.06
N SER A 829 26.77 44.21 10.69
CA SER A 829 25.71 44.57 11.65
C SER A 829 25.15 43.36 12.40
N SER A 830 25.28 42.16 11.83
CA SER A 830 24.82 40.91 12.43
C SER A 830 25.74 40.35 13.53
N ASP A 831 27.00 40.80 13.61
CA ASP A 831 28.01 40.25 14.52
C ASP A 831 28.34 41.21 15.68
N HIS A 832 27.78 40.94 16.87
CA HIS A 832 27.99 41.74 18.09
C HIS A 832 29.35 41.54 18.78
N GLU A 833 30.15 40.55 18.36
CA GLU A 833 31.43 40.25 18.98
C GLU A 833 32.59 40.95 18.24
N SER A 834 33.55 41.47 19.01
CA SER A 834 34.77 42.08 18.49
C SER A 834 35.76 41.00 18.02
N PRO A 835 36.23 41.03 16.77
CA PRO A 835 37.13 40.01 16.27
C PRO A 835 38.50 40.08 16.95
N GLU A 836 39.09 38.91 17.23
CA GLU A 836 40.37 38.79 17.95
C GLU A 836 41.31 37.77 17.30
N ILE A 837 42.62 38.09 17.27
CA ILE A 837 43.68 37.12 16.96
C ILE A 837 44.55 36.96 18.21
N ASP A 838 44.49 35.77 18.81
CA ASP A 838 45.23 35.40 20.02
C ASP A 838 46.52 34.66 19.64
N ALA A 839 47.65 35.35 19.73
CA ALA A 839 48.99 34.82 19.46
C ALA A 839 49.89 34.83 20.71
N ARG A 840 49.30 34.63 21.90
CA ARG A 840 50.04 34.69 23.19
C ARG A 840 51.18 33.69 23.33
N ARG A 841 51.14 32.55 22.62
CA ARG A 841 52.14 31.48 22.71
C ARG A 841 52.77 31.18 21.34
N THR A 842 52.89 32.21 20.51
CA THR A 842 53.27 32.08 19.10
C THR A 842 54.13 33.28 18.69
N LEU A 843 55.24 33.01 18.00
CA LEU A 843 56.05 34.01 17.34
C LEU A 843 55.45 34.33 15.97
N MET A 844 55.09 35.59 15.74
CA MET A 844 54.58 36.11 14.47
C MET A 844 55.73 36.84 13.76
N PRO A 845 56.24 36.34 12.62
CA PRO A 845 57.37 36.97 11.94
C PRO A 845 56.96 38.24 11.19
N ALA A 846 57.93 39.10 10.93
CA ALA A 846 57.81 40.25 10.05
C ALA A 846 57.34 39.81 8.65
N GLY A 847 56.48 40.64 8.03
CA GLY A 847 55.82 40.34 6.76
C GLY A 847 54.51 39.55 6.88
N THR A 848 54.10 39.13 8.09
CA THR A 848 52.78 38.52 8.31
C THR A 848 51.67 39.55 8.11
N VAL A 849 50.64 39.19 7.35
CA VAL A 849 49.49 40.09 7.09
C VAL A 849 48.39 39.81 8.12
N LEU A 850 47.97 40.85 8.84
CA LEU A 850 46.82 40.84 9.73
C LEU A 850 45.69 41.67 9.12
N GLN A 851 44.49 41.12 9.02
CA GLN A 851 43.32 41.82 8.51
C GLN A 851 42.14 41.63 9.45
N PHE A 852 41.45 42.73 9.74
CA PHE A 852 40.19 42.77 10.47
C PHE A 852 39.07 43.38 9.61
N ARG A 853 37.92 43.72 10.21
CA ARG A 853 36.74 44.24 9.48
C ARG A 853 37.05 45.56 8.78
N PHE A 854 37.79 46.46 9.40
CA PHE A 854 38.07 47.80 8.90
C PHE A 854 39.55 48.11 8.68
N CYS A 855 40.47 47.37 9.29
CA CYS A 855 41.92 47.58 9.15
C CYS A 855 42.68 46.38 8.59
N ARG A 856 43.75 46.65 7.83
CA ARG A 856 44.74 45.67 7.35
C ARG A 856 46.13 46.21 7.63
N GLN A 857 47.00 45.39 8.23
CA GLN A 857 48.38 45.75 8.57
C GLN A 857 49.32 44.61 8.21
N VAL A 858 50.51 44.94 7.70
CA VAL A 858 51.63 44.00 7.60
C VAL A 858 52.54 44.24 8.80
N LEU A 859 52.98 43.17 9.46
CA LEU A 859 53.88 43.31 10.62
C LEU A 859 55.27 43.75 10.16
N ASP A 860 55.75 44.87 10.68
CA ASP A 860 57.09 45.39 10.37
C ASP A 860 58.22 44.67 11.13
N SER A 861 57.89 44.03 12.26
CA SER A 861 58.83 43.36 13.16
C SER A 861 58.21 42.12 13.79
N ASP A 862 59.06 41.19 14.22
CA ASP A 862 58.65 39.97 14.90
C ASP A 862 57.95 40.30 16.22
N CYS A 863 56.79 39.67 16.45
CA CYS A 863 55.97 39.89 17.63
C CYS A 863 55.68 38.55 18.31
N GLU A 864 55.90 38.48 19.62
CA GLU A 864 55.57 37.31 20.45
C GLU A 864 54.70 37.75 21.63
N GLY A 865 53.77 36.89 22.05
CA GLY A 865 53.01 37.12 23.29
C GLY A 865 51.89 38.16 23.18
N VAL A 866 51.34 38.38 21.97
CA VAL A 866 50.41 39.48 21.70
C VAL A 866 49.00 38.96 21.36
N ILE A 867 47.99 39.65 21.88
CA ILE A 867 46.62 39.58 21.38
C ILE A 867 46.35 40.80 20.50
N PHE A 868 45.92 40.58 19.27
CA PHE A 868 45.54 41.64 18.34
C PHE A 868 44.03 41.83 18.35
N ARG A 869 43.60 43.08 18.54
CA ARG A 869 42.19 43.48 18.46
C ARG A 869 42.05 44.72 17.59
N GLU A 870 40.94 44.79 16.87
CA GLU A 870 40.56 46.00 16.17
C GLU A 870 40.02 47.02 17.18
N GLY A 871 40.51 48.25 17.12
CA GLY A 871 40.04 49.32 18.00
C GLY A 871 40.11 50.67 17.31
N ILE A 872 39.16 51.55 17.67
CA ILE A 872 39.19 52.93 17.20
C ILE A 872 40.31 53.67 17.93
N ASN A 873 41.16 54.37 17.18
CA ASN A 873 42.07 55.34 17.73
C ASN A 873 41.34 56.68 17.85
N HIS A 874 41.13 57.15 19.08
CA HIS A 874 40.39 58.39 19.36
C HIS A 874 41.04 59.65 18.79
N LYS A 875 42.35 59.63 18.50
CA LYS A 875 43.09 60.76 17.91
C LYS A 875 42.91 60.84 16.40
N THR A 876 43.06 59.71 15.70
CA THR A 876 42.98 59.65 14.23
C THR A 876 41.56 59.40 13.72
N ARG A 877 40.63 58.99 14.59
CA ARG A 877 39.27 58.50 14.24
C ARG A 877 39.30 57.37 13.21
N GLN A 878 40.42 56.65 13.11
CA GLN A 878 40.60 55.50 12.21
C GLN A 878 40.67 54.22 13.05
N TYR A 879 40.29 53.10 12.43
CA TYR A 879 40.46 51.78 13.02
C TYR A 879 41.91 51.35 12.89
N GLU A 880 42.51 50.96 14.00
CA GLU A 880 43.89 50.48 14.08
C GLU A 880 43.93 49.15 14.83
N ILE A 881 44.93 48.31 14.52
CA ILE A 881 45.15 47.06 15.22
C ILE A 881 45.88 47.36 16.53
N LYS A 882 45.20 47.22 17.66
CA LYS A 882 45.78 47.35 19.00
C LYS A 882 46.46 46.05 19.39
N ARG A 883 47.70 46.19 19.87
CA ARG A 883 48.51 45.10 20.41
C ARG A 883 48.35 45.09 21.93
N HIS A 884 47.68 44.07 22.46
CA HIS A 884 47.61 43.82 23.89
C HIS A 884 48.70 42.81 24.24
N LYS A 885 49.79 43.27 24.86
CA LYS A 885 50.77 42.38 25.48
C LYS A 885 50.18 41.83 26.77
N TRP A 886 50.35 40.54 26.98
CA TRP A 886 49.94 39.89 28.23
C TRP A 886 50.98 40.10 29.32
#